data_AF-A0A9P9Z9L7-F1
#
_entry.id   AF-A0A9P9Z9L7-F1
#
_cell.length_a   1.000
_cell.length_b   1.000
_cell.length_c   1.000
_cell.angle_alpha   90.00
_cell.angle_beta   90.00
_cell.angle_gamma   90.00
#
_symmetry.space_group_name_H-M   'P 1'
#
loop_
_entity.id
_entity.type
_entity.pdbx_description
1 polymer ?
#
loop_
_entity_poly.entity_id
_entity_poly.type
_entity_poly.pdbx_seq_one_letter_code
_entity_poly.pdbx_strand_id
1 'polypeptide(L)'
;MRRAERRRSHVRATTAPIARSAVTLAHARGLAHTEATRWARPPYVDSITGVLPTWLPPVKEALVSDPSSSLTVHADGEERTVETGTKAWELFRDDAEVIAARIGGVLRDLSYELASGDVVEPVAIDSPDGHDVLRHSTAHVMAQAVQDLFPQARLGIGPPITDGFYYDFDVETPFTPADLEKIETRMRKIIKEGQRFSRRVTSDAEAIDELADEPYKIELIGLKGGVSTSSTTEMSDVADGASVEVGGGELTIYDNVRRDGEVAWSDLCRGPHLPTTKRIPAFTLMRSAAAYWRGDEKNKQLQRIYGTAWESKDAMAAYLHRLEEAERRDHRKLGRDLDLYSFPDEIGSGLPVFHPKGGVIKRVMEDYVRQRHIDEGFEYVGTPHVAKEGLFYTSGHLPYYGEGMFPALDVDGMDYRLKAMNCPMHNLIYRSRQRSYRELPLRLFEFGHVYRHEKSGVIHGLTRVRGFAQDDSHSYVTKEQAPGEIEHLLEFILGLLRDFGLDDYYLELSTRDDSKPDKFIGSDEEWAEATSVLEQVATASGLELVPDPGGAAYYGPKISVQARDAIGRTWQMSTIQYDFNQPSADRFGLEYVAADGSRQQPVMIHSAKFGSIERFVGVLVEHYAGAFPPWLAPVQVQGIPIAERHADYLYDVARRLKARGIRVEVDESDDRMQKKIRNAQLQKVPFMVIAGDQDVEAGAVSFRYRDGHQDNGVSVEEAVERVLRHAADHTRRVLPNHFDADVAATYDDPADPANDPDLVARTADVLADLAGGGRALELAVGTGRVALPLAARGVAVAGVELSEAMVAVLRSKPGGAALPVVLGDMADPEVVARAGDGFDLAYLVFNTIGNLTTQDAQVACFANAAATLRPGGVFVLEVGVPGVLGAAGRYRVFSHGEEHHGIDDYDPVTQEFFSHHYTRTTDGTYRRHSVPFRYAWPAELDLMARLAGMRLRERWAGWDRSPFTAASDAHVSVWERP
;
A
#
# COMPACT_ATOMS: atom_id res chain seq x y z
N MET A 1 24.34 4.36 60.89
CA MET A 1 25.29 3.72 61.83
C MET A 1 26.11 2.69 61.06
N ARG A 2 27.44 2.89 60.97
CA ARG A 2 28.57 1.93 60.78
C ARG A 2 28.42 0.78 59.76
N ARG A 3 29.41 0.36 58.96
CA ARG A 3 30.79 0.70 58.52
C ARG A 3 31.11 -0.46 57.53
N ALA A 4 31.59 -0.21 56.30
CA ALA A 4 33.02 -0.23 55.90
C ALA A 4 33.70 -1.61 56.12
N GLU A 5 34.38 -2.27 55.17
CA GLU A 5 35.62 -1.86 54.48
C GLU A 5 36.01 -2.91 53.39
N ARG A 6 36.37 -2.50 52.15
CA ARG A 6 37.75 -2.39 51.54
C ARG A 6 38.36 -3.74 51.07
N ARG A 7 39.08 -3.87 49.94
CA ARG A 7 40.15 -3.04 49.31
C ARG A 7 40.32 -3.49 47.84
N ARG A 8 40.40 -2.58 46.84
CA ARG A 8 41.61 -1.96 46.18
C ARG A 8 42.35 -2.90 45.20
N SER A 9 42.83 -2.48 44.02
CA SER A 9 43.56 -1.24 43.67
C SER A 9 43.58 -0.94 42.14
N HIS A 10 43.23 0.28 41.69
CA HIS A 10 44.08 1.44 41.24
C HIS A 10 44.37 1.49 39.71
N VAL A 11 43.78 2.41 38.90
CA VAL A 11 43.99 3.90 38.74
C VAL A 11 45.09 4.17 37.68
N ARG A 12 45.02 5.04 36.64
CA ARG A 12 44.50 6.43 36.39
C ARG A 12 44.52 6.66 34.85
N ALA A 13 43.55 7.26 34.14
CA ALA A 13 43.30 8.70 33.87
C ALA A 13 44.57 9.50 33.47
N THR A 14 44.68 10.32 32.41
CA THR A 14 43.81 11.43 31.95
C THR A 14 44.34 12.08 30.64
N THR A 15 43.43 12.73 29.89
CA THR A 15 43.52 14.03 29.14
C THR A 15 44.29 14.20 27.80
N ALA A 16 43.59 14.91 26.90
CA ALA A 16 43.85 15.41 25.52
C ALA A 16 45.00 16.49 25.44
N PRO A 17 45.23 17.32 24.37
CA PRO A 17 44.55 17.51 23.05
C PRO A 17 45.45 17.87 21.80
N ILE A 18 44.82 17.96 20.61
CA ILE A 18 44.94 18.92 19.47
C ILE A 18 46.33 19.43 18.99
N ALA A 19 46.66 19.28 17.68
CA ALA A 19 46.85 20.39 16.69
C ALA A 19 47.59 20.00 15.38
N ARG A 20 47.21 20.72 14.31
CA ARG A 20 47.59 20.70 12.88
C ARG A 20 49.04 21.11 12.53
N SER A 21 49.52 20.70 11.34
CA SER A 21 50.14 21.50 10.23
C SER A 21 51.04 20.58 9.36
N ALA A 22 50.87 20.36 8.05
CA ALA A 22 50.94 21.23 6.85
C ALA A 22 52.37 21.52 6.32
N VAL A 23 52.63 21.02 5.09
CA VAL A 23 53.40 21.64 3.96
C VAL A 23 54.95 21.69 4.05
N THR A 24 55.83 21.57 3.04
CA THR A 24 55.96 21.01 1.66
C THR A 24 57.42 21.31 1.18
N LEU A 25 57.91 20.65 0.10
CA LEU A 25 58.96 21.05 -0.89
C LEU A 25 60.45 20.76 -0.54
N ALA A 26 61.37 20.34 -1.44
CA ALA A 26 61.49 20.50 -2.90
C ALA A 26 62.58 19.60 -3.60
N HIS A 27 62.31 19.23 -4.88
CA HIS A 27 63.17 19.19 -6.11
C HIS A 27 64.42 18.28 -6.25
N ALA A 28 64.84 17.73 -7.43
CA ALA A 28 64.31 17.58 -8.81
C ALA A 28 65.30 16.84 -9.77
N ARG A 29 64.79 16.49 -10.99
CA ARG A 29 65.41 16.13 -12.32
C ARG A 29 65.48 14.62 -12.67
N GLY A 30 65.04 14.09 -13.83
CA GLY A 30 64.31 14.59 -15.02
C GLY A 30 64.30 13.55 -16.20
N LEU A 31 63.20 13.53 -17.00
CA LEU A 31 62.98 13.08 -18.42
C LEU A 31 63.13 11.57 -18.82
N ALA A 32 62.36 10.92 -19.73
CA ALA A 32 61.10 11.15 -20.49
C ALA A 32 60.69 9.87 -21.32
N HIS A 33 59.38 9.72 -21.67
CA HIS A 33 58.72 9.03 -22.84
C HIS A 33 58.81 7.48 -23.03
N THR A 34 57.84 6.68 -23.56
CA THR A 34 56.37 6.71 -23.86
C THR A 34 55.90 5.28 -24.29
N GLU A 35 54.59 5.01 -24.08
CA GLU A 35 53.64 4.18 -24.87
C GLU A 35 53.55 2.63 -24.83
N ALA A 36 52.30 2.21 -25.10
CA ALA A 36 51.60 0.95 -24.81
C ALA A 36 51.68 -0.10 -25.94
N THR A 37 51.14 -1.31 -25.72
CA THR A 37 50.80 -2.22 -26.82
C THR A 37 49.56 -3.08 -26.56
N ARG A 38 48.65 -3.05 -27.55
CA ARG A 38 47.45 -3.87 -27.78
C ARG A 38 47.80 -5.29 -28.25
N TRP A 39 46.84 -6.21 -28.20
CA TRP A 39 46.82 -7.43 -29.03
C TRP A 39 45.49 -7.58 -29.79
N ALA A 40 45.60 -7.80 -31.10
CA ALA A 40 44.56 -8.22 -32.03
C ALA A 40 45.11 -9.33 -32.95
N ARG A 41 44.23 -10.22 -33.43
CA ARG A 41 44.44 -11.39 -34.34
C ARG A 41 45.24 -11.07 -35.62
N PRO A 42 45.87 -12.06 -36.32
CA PRO A 42 45.24 -12.74 -37.50
C PRO A 42 45.83 -14.19 -37.81
N PRO A 43 45.93 -14.74 -39.05
CA PRO A 43 44.94 -15.61 -39.74
C PRO A 43 45.46 -16.93 -40.42
N TYR A 44 44.54 -17.56 -41.18
CA TYR A 44 44.43 -18.70 -42.15
C TYR A 44 45.62 -19.33 -42.99
N VAL A 45 45.55 -20.69 -43.13
CA VAL A 45 45.92 -21.77 -44.16
C VAL A 45 47.31 -22.14 -44.74
N ASP A 46 47.32 -23.45 -45.09
CA ASP A 46 48.04 -24.28 -46.08
C ASP A 46 49.33 -24.97 -45.60
N SER A 47 49.64 -26.25 -45.86
CA SER A 47 49.00 -27.42 -46.49
C SER A 47 49.94 -28.65 -46.30
N ILE A 48 49.51 -29.86 -46.72
CA ILE A 48 50.32 -31.03 -47.17
C ILE A 48 50.62 -32.20 -46.17
N THR A 49 49.85 -33.28 -46.39
CA THR A 49 50.14 -34.73 -46.49
C THR A 49 50.70 -35.59 -45.34
N GLY A 50 50.01 -36.71 -45.06
CA GLY A 50 50.67 -38.04 -45.07
C GLY A 50 50.33 -39.07 -43.98
N VAL A 51 49.38 -39.97 -44.28
CA VAL A 51 49.34 -41.44 -44.00
C VAL A 51 49.10 -42.00 -42.57
N LEU A 52 48.04 -42.83 -42.51
CA LEU A 52 47.52 -43.82 -41.53
C LEU A 52 48.57 -44.80 -40.92
N PRO A 53 48.32 -45.43 -39.73
CA PRO A 53 47.42 -46.59 -39.64
C PRO A 53 46.51 -46.72 -38.40
N THR A 54 45.39 -47.40 -38.69
CA THR A 54 44.34 -48.05 -37.89
C THR A 54 44.82 -48.89 -36.70
N TRP A 55 44.04 -48.94 -35.60
CA TRP A 55 43.61 -50.17 -34.90
C TRP A 55 42.41 -49.87 -33.96
N LEU A 56 41.29 -50.58 -34.14
CA LEU A 56 40.10 -50.66 -33.28
C LEU A 56 39.91 -52.13 -32.88
N PRO A 57 39.39 -52.43 -31.67
CA PRO A 57 38.64 -53.65 -31.40
C PRO A 57 37.14 -53.37 -31.12
N PRO A 58 36.27 -54.40 -31.16
CA PRO A 58 34.87 -54.26 -31.61
C PRO A 58 33.85 -54.01 -30.48
N VAL A 59 32.76 -53.36 -30.87
CA VAL A 59 31.55 -53.11 -30.08
C VAL A 59 30.72 -54.39 -29.97
N LYS A 60 30.22 -54.70 -28.77
CA LYS A 60 29.16 -55.69 -28.53
C LYS A 60 27.80 -55.07 -28.82
N GLU A 61 27.02 -55.78 -29.63
CA GLU A 61 25.59 -55.52 -29.88
C GLU A 61 24.78 -55.48 -28.58
N ALA A 62 23.97 -54.44 -28.44
CA ALA A 62 22.81 -54.42 -27.56
C ALA A 62 21.57 -54.16 -28.43
N LEU A 63 20.72 -55.18 -28.43
CA LEU A 63 19.31 -55.29 -28.78
C LEU A 63 18.55 -54.00 -29.16
N VAL A 64 17.92 -54.11 -30.34
CA VAL A 64 16.85 -53.24 -30.86
C VAL A 64 15.61 -53.32 -29.96
N SER A 65 15.05 -52.17 -29.59
CA SER A 65 13.65 -52.00 -29.18
C SER A 65 13.06 -50.76 -29.88
N ASP A 66 12.05 -51.01 -30.71
CA ASP A 66 10.97 -50.20 -31.34
C ASP A 66 10.99 -48.64 -31.39
N PRO A 67 10.28 -48.02 -32.35
CA PRO A 67 10.44 -46.61 -32.72
C PRO A 67 9.94 -45.67 -31.63
N SER A 68 10.73 -44.65 -31.31
CA SER A 68 10.34 -43.51 -30.47
C SER A 68 9.08 -42.86 -31.05
N SER A 69 7.93 -43.09 -30.42
CA SER A 69 6.74 -42.27 -30.66
C SER A 69 7.03 -40.87 -30.15
N SER A 70 7.00 -39.88 -31.04
CA SER A 70 7.06 -38.47 -30.67
C SER A 70 5.67 -37.98 -30.24
N LEU A 71 5.59 -37.20 -29.18
CA LEU A 71 4.37 -36.53 -28.72
C LEU A 71 4.46 -35.03 -29.04
N THR A 72 3.33 -34.44 -29.40
CA THR A 72 3.21 -32.99 -29.59
C THR A 72 2.64 -32.39 -28.31
N VAL A 73 3.33 -31.39 -27.74
CA VAL A 73 2.87 -30.61 -26.58
C VAL A 73 2.91 -29.13 -26.90
N HIS A 74 2.14 -28.31 -26.19
CA HIS A 74 2.20 -26.85 -26.28
C HIS A 74 2.88 -26.29 -25.04
N ALA A 75 4.04 -25.66 -25.19
CA ALA A 75 4.78 -25.04 -24.09
C ALA A 75 5.14 -23.60 -24.46
N ASP A 76 4.87 -22.65 -23.56
CA ASP A 76 5.08 -21.21 -23.80
C ASP A 76 4.35 -20.66 -25.04
N GLY A 77 3.18 -21.23 -25.38
CA GLY A 77 2.41 -20.87 -26.57
C GLY A 77 2.95 -21.43 -27.90
N GLU A 78 4.04 -22.20 -27.86
CA GLU A 78 4.63 -22.84 -29.02
C GLU A 78 4.41 -24.36 -29.01
N GLU A 79 4.20 -24.93 -30.20
CA GLU A 79 4.12 -26.38 -30.38
C GLU A 79 5.54 -26.98 -30.35
N ARG A 80 5.78 -27.91 -29.42
CA ARG A 80 7.05 -28.63 -29.28
C ARG A 80 6.83 -30.13 -29.47
N THR A 81 7.74 -30.76 -30.21
CA THR A 81 7.78 -32.23 -30.37
C THR A 81 8.76 -32.81 -29.35
N VAL A 82 8.27 -33.68 -28.45
CA VAL A 82 9.06 -34.35 -27.42
C VAL A 82 8.97 -35.87 -27.55
N GLU A 83 9.84 -36.61 -26.87
CA GLU A 83 9.80 -38.08 -26.88
C GLU A 83 8.71 -38.59 -25.91
N THR A 84 8.11 -39.75 -26.22
CA THR A 84 7.19 -40.39 -25.25
C THR A 84 7.94 -40.74 -23.96
N GLY A 85 7.42 -40.26 -22.83
CA GLY A 85 8.05 -40.40 -21.52
C GLY A 85 8.80 -39.16 -21.05
N THR A 86 8.90 -38.10 -21.87
CA THR A 86 9.43 -36.81 -21.44
C THR A 86 8.62 -36.26 -20.27
N LYS A 87 9.33 -35.83 -19.22
CA LYS A 87 8.72 -35.22 -18.03
C LYS A 87 8.71 -33.71 -18.11
N ALA A 88 7.78 -33.07 -17.40
CA ALA A 88 7.65 -31.61 -17.41
C ALA A 88 8.95 -30.86 -17.04
N TRP A 89 9.77 -31.38 -16.11
CA TRP A 89 11.07 -30.78 -15.77
C TRP A 89 12.04 -30.66 -16.95
N GLU A 90 11.93 -31.54 -17.95
CA GLU A 90 12.85 -31.54 -19.10
C GLU A 90 12.61 -30.34 -20.02
N LEU A 91 11.38 -29.81 -20.04
CA LEU A 91 11.02 -28.59 -20.79
C LEU A 91 11.65 -27.32 -20.20
N PHE A 92 11.89 -27.31 -18.88
CA PHE A 92 12.34 -26.15 -18.11
C PHE A 92 13.71 -26.39 -17.46
N ARG A 93 14.50 -27.32 -18.00
CA ARG A 93 15.78 -27.78 -17.41
C ARG A 93 16.79 -26.67 -17.14
N ASP A 94 16.71 -25.57 -17.90
CA ASP A 94 17.64 -24.44 -17.83
C ASP A 94 17.09 -23.29 -16.97
N ASP A 95 15.85 -23.40 -16.49
CA ASP A 95 15.22 -22.43 -15.60
C ASP A 95 15.09 -23.00 -14.19
N ALA A 96 15.98 -22.54 -13.31
CA ALA A 96 15.98 -22.97 -11.93
C ALA A 96 14.80 -22.39 -11.12
N GLU A 97 14.11 -21.35 -11.57
CA GLU A 97 13.01 -20.76 -10.81
C GLU A 97 11.72 -21.59 -10.92
N VAL A 98 11.59 -22.40 -11.98
CA VAL A 98 10.42 -23.26 -12.20
C VAL A 98 10.41 -24.44 -11.22
N ILE A 99 9.36 -24.55 -10.41
CA ILE A 99 9.22 -25.60 -9.37
C ILE A 99 8.05 -26.56 -9.59
N ALA A 100 7.07 -26.16 -10.41
CA ALA A 100 5.90 -26.94 -10.80
C ALA A 100 5.50 -26.57 -12.24
N ALA A 101 4.52 -27.28 -12.79
CA ALA A 101 3.94 -26.93 -14.09
C ALA A 101 2.42 -26.93 -14.02
N ARG A 102 1.77 -26.02 -14.75
CA ARG A 102 0.33 -26.07 -14.99
C ARG A 102 0.08 -26.82 -16.29
N ILE A 103 -0.69 -27.90 -16.23
CA ILE A 103 -0.99 -28.76 -17.36
C ILE A 103 -2.50 -28.77 -17.58
N GLY A 104 -2.96 -28.15 -18.68
CA GLY A 104 -4.39 -28.01 -18.97
C GLY A 104 -5.17 -27.31 -17.85
N GLY A 105 -4.58 -26.28 -17.22
CA GLY A 105 -5.17 -25.55 -16.11
C GLY A 105 -4.92 -26.15 -14.71
N VAL A 106 -4.38 -27.36 -14.60
CA VAL A 106 -4.17 -28.08 -13.33
C VAL A 106 -2.71 -28.06 -12.91
N LEU A 107 -2.42 -27.69 -11.66
CA LEU A 107 -1.06 -27.76 -11.10
C LEU A 107 -0.58 -29.21 -10.96
N ARG A 108 0.63 -29.50 -11.46
CA ARG A 108 1.26 -30.82 -11.46
C ARG A 108 2.74 -30.74 -11.07
N ASP A 109 3.26 -31.84 -10.53
CA ASP A 109 4.69 -31.98 -10.24
C ASP A 109 5.51 -31.89 -11.52
N LEU A 110 6.74 -31.36 -11.43
CA LEU A 110 7.68 -31.39 -12.54
C LEU A 110 8.07 -32.82 -12.99
N SER A 111 7.80 -33.84 -12.17
CA SER A 111 8.00 -35.26 -12.53
C SER A 111 6.87 -35.86 -13.35
N TYR A 112 5.79 -35.11 -13.63
CA TYR A 112 4.69 -35.57 -14.47
C TYR A 112 5.18 -35.90 -15.89
N GLU A 113 4.79 -37.08 -16.38
CA GLU A 113 5.08 -37.54 -17.75
C GLU A 113 4.05 -36.93 -18.71
N LEU A 114 4.54 -36.20 -19.70
CA LEU A 114 3.71 -35.45 -20.64
C LEU A 114 2.93 -36.36 -21.57
N ALA A 115 1.68 -35.98 -21.86
CA ALA A 115 0.82 -36.61 -22.84
C ALA A 115 0.68 -35.74 -24.09
N SER A 116 0.35 -36.37 -25.24
CA SER A 116 0.12 -35.62 -26.47
C SER A 116 -1.07 -34.65 -26.31
N GLY A 117 -0.87 -33.39 -26.71
CA GLY A 117 -1.85 -32.32 -26.60
C GLY A 117 -1.81 -31.56 -25.27
N ASP A 118 -0.93 -31.92 -24.33
CA ASP A 118 -0.76 -31.18 -23.09
C ASP A 118 -0.34 -29.74 -23.37
N VAL A 119 -1.02 -28.79 -22.71
CA VAL A 119 -0.65 -27.38 -22.65
C VAL A 119 0.07 -27.16 -21.33
N VAL A 120 1.37 -26.85 -21.38
CA VAL A 120 2.29 -26.80 -20.25
C VAL A 120 2.75 -25.37 -20.03
N GLU A 121 2.47 -24.84 -18.84
CA GLU A 121 2.93 -23.51 -18.41
C GLU A 121 3.87 -23.64 -17.21
N PRO A 122 5.00 -22.91 -17.19
CA PRO A 122 5.92 -22.92 -16.05
C PRO A 122 5.31 -22.25 -14.82
N VAL A 123 5.57 -22.81 -13.64
CA VAL A 123 5.22 -22.17 -12.36
C VAL A 123 6.50 -21.84 -11.61
N ALA A 124 6.84 -20.56 -11.58
CA ALA A 124 7.99 -20.02 -10.87
C ALA A 124 7.76 -20.04 -9.35
N ILE A 125 8.83 -20.18 -8.56
CA ILE A 125 8.78 -20.29 -7.10
C ILE A 125 8.23 -19.04 -6.40
N ASP A 126 8.35 -17.87 -7.02
CA ASP A 126 7.90 -16.56 -6.51
C ASP A 126 6.46 -16.21 -6.91
N SER A 127 5.83 -17.02 -7.77
CA SER A 127 4.43 -16.86 -8.14
C SER A 127 3.48 -17.29 -7.00
N PRO A 128 2.21 -16.83 -6.99
CA PRO A 128 1.24 -17.26 -5.97
C PRO A 128 1.09 -18.78 -5.86
N ASP A 129 0.95 -19.47 -6.99
CA ASP A 129 0.89 -20.94 -7.02
C ASP A 129 2.22 -21.57 -6.59
N GLY A 130 3.35 -20.93 -6.93
CA GLY A 130 4.68 -21.36 -6.50
C GLY A 130 4.86 -21.30 -4.97
N HIS A 131 4.37 -20.23 -4.34
CA HIS A 131 4.34 -20.08 -2.90
C HIS A 131 3.52 -21.18 -2.23
N ASP A 132 2.36 -21.52 -2.77
CA ASP A 132 1.52 -22.61 -2.24
C ASP A 132 2.25 -23.95 -2.29
N VAL A 133 2.91 -24.28 -3.41
CA VAL A 133 3.71 -25.51 -3.56
C VAL A 133 4.91 -25.53 -2.60
N LEU A 134 5.61 -24.41 -2.45
CA LEU A 134 6.72 -24.25 -1.51
C LEU A 134 6.26 -24.46 -0.06
N ARG A 135 5.17 -23.80 0.34
CA ARG A 135 4.60 -23.84 1.70
C ARG A 135 4.09 -25.24 2.02
N HIS A 136 3.39 -25.87 1.09
CA HIS A 136 2.92 -27.24 1.23
C HIS A 136 4.09 -28.25 1.38
N SER A 137 5.13 -28.12 0.55
CA SER A 137 6.33 -28.94 0.67
C SER A 137 7.07 -28.73 1.99
N THR A 138 7.05 -27.50 2.52
CA THR A 138 7.64 -27.18 3.83
C THR A 138 6.80 -27.76 4.97
N ALA A 139 5.47 -27.79 4.83
CA ALA A 139 4.57 -28.45 5.79
C ALA A 139 4.86 -29.95 5.91
N HIS A 140 5.14 -30.65 4.81
CA HIS A 140 5.57 -32.05 4.81
C HIS A 140 6.91 -32.25 5.53
N VAL A 141 7.89 -31.38 5.28
CA VAL A 141 9.17 -31.41 6.00
C VAL A 141 8.98 -31.17 7.50
N MET A 142 8.03 -30.31 7.88
CA MET A 142 7.67 -30.09 9.29
C MET A 142 7.03 -31.35 9.89
N ALA A 143 6.08 -31.98 9.20
CA ALA A 143 5.42 -33.19 9.67
C ALA A 143 6.40 -34.34 9.88
N GLN A 144 7.30 -34.58 8.92
CA GLN A 144 8.41 -35.53 9.08
C GLN A 144 9.29 -35.17 10.29
N ALA A 145 9.67 -33.90 10.45
CA ALA A 145 10.49 -33.46 11.57
C ALA A 145 9.79 -33.67 12.93
N VAL A 146 8.47 -33.50 12.98
CA VAL A 146 7.67 -33.79 14.17
C VAL A 146 7.67 -35.28 14.46
N GLN A 147 7.39 -36.15 13.49
CA GLN A 147 7.38 -37.61 13.73
C GLN A 147 8.77 -38.18 14.04
N ASP A 148 9.84 -37.59 13.52
CA ASP A 148 11.22 -37.95 13.89
C ASP A 148 11.53 -37.65 15.37
N LEU A 149 10.95 -36.59 15.92
CA LEU A 149 11.19 -36.15 17.31
C LEU A 149 10.14 -36.68 18.29
N PHE A 150 8.92 -36.91 17.81
CA PHE A 150 7.74 -37.32 18.55
C PHE A 150 7.04 -38.47 17.79
N PRO A 151 7.57 -39.70 17.83
CA PRO A 151 7.07 -40.82 17.03
C PRO A 151 5.60 -41.22 17.29
N GLN A 152 5.05 -40.79 18.42
CA GLN A 152 3.65 -41.00 18.79
C GLN A 152 2.69 -39.95 18.21
N ALA A 153 3.20 -38.89 17.58
CA ALA A 153 2.38 -37.85 16.99
C ALA A 153 1.62 -38.39 15.77
N ARG A 154 0.29 -38.22 15.76
CA ARG A 154 -0.55 -38.59 14.60
C ARG A 154 -0.85 -37.36 13.75
N LEU A 155 -0.82 -37.54 12.43
CA LEU A 155 -0.96 -36.49 11.42
C LEU A 155 -2.43 -36.18 11.16
N GLY A 156 -2.76 -34.89 11.21
CA GLY A 156 -4.05 -34.35 10.76
C GLY A 156 -3.97 -33.79 9.33
N ILE A 157 -4.28 -32.50 9.17
CA ILE A 157 -4.30 -31.78 7.89
C ILE A 157 -3.17 -30.74 7.89
N GLY A 158 -2.48 -30.59 6.76
CA GLY A 158 -1.36 -29.66 6.63
C GLY A 158 -1.37 -28.77 5.38
N PRO A 159 -2.33 -27.85 5.23
CA PRO A 159 -2.48 -27.08 4.00
C PRO A 159 -1.53 -25.87 3.98
N PRO A 160 -1.14 -25.38 2.79
CA PRO A 160 -0.66 -24.01 2.65
C PRO A 160 -1.79 -23.03 3.01
N ILE A 161 -1.41 -21.87 3.53
CA ILE A 161 -2.28 -20.72 3.80
C ILE A 161 -1.64 -19.46 3.23
N THR A 162 -2.40 -18.37 3.17
CA THR A 162 -1.84 -17.06 2.85
C THR A 162 -0.66 -16.76 3.77
N ASP A 163 0.48 -16.43 3.18
CA ASP A 163 1.76 -16.15 3.84
C ASP A 163 2.40 -17.29 4.65
N GLY A 164 1.90 -18.53 4.58
CA GLY A 164 2.51 -19.64 5.32
C GLY A 164 1.86 -21.00 5.17
N PHE A 165 1.96 -21.81 6.20
CA PHE A 165 1.35 -23.14 6.28
C PHE A 165 1.06 -23.47 7.74
N TYR A 166 0.23 -24.49 7.95
CA TYR A 166 0.14 -25.14 9.25
C TYR A 166 0.11 -26.65 9.09
N TYR A 167 0.25 -27.37 10.20
CA TYR A 167 -0.04 -28.80 10.26
C TYR A 167 -0.62 -29.14 11.63
N ASP A 168 -1.70 -29.92 11.65
CA ASP A 168 -2.36 -30.40 12.86
C ASP A 168 -1.79 -31.75 13.32
N PHE A 169 -1.52 -31.87 14.62
CA PHE A 169 -1.01 -33.09 15.24
C PHE A 169 -1.84 -33.49 16.44
N ASP A 170 -2.13 -34.78 16.54
CA ASP A 170 -2.60 -35.38 17.79
C ASP A 170 -1.40 -35.81 18.62
N VAL A 171 -1.22 -35.13 19.74
CA VAL A 171 -0.13 -35.35 20.69
C VAL A 171 -0.66 -35.29 22.11
N GLU A 172 -0.11 -36.13 22.99
CA GLU A 172 -0.51 -36.16 24.41
C GLU A 172 -0.10 -34.87 25.14
N THR A 173 1.09 -34.35 24.83
CA THR A 173 1.62 -33.12 25.43
C THR A 173 1.67 -32.00 24.38
N PRO A 174 1.02 -30.84 24.63
CA PRO A 174 1.09 -29.68 23.75
C PRO A 174 2.52 -29.20 23.47
N PHE A 175 2.78 -28.75 22.24
CA PHE A 175 4.09 -28.24 21.85
C PHE A 175 4.42 -26.91 22.55
N THR A 176 5.63 -26.83 23.11
CA THR A 176 6.16 -25.59 23.71
C THR A 176 7.03 -24.81 22.71
N PRO A 177 7.32 -23.51 22.95
CA PRO A 177 8.26 -22.75 22.12
C PRO A 177 9.63 -23.43 21.98
N ALA A 178 10.11 -24.11 23.03
CA ALA A 178 11.36 -24.86 23.00
C ALA A 178 11.29 -26.11 22.10
N ASP A 179 10.10 -26.68 21.89
CA ASP A 179 9.92 -27.79 20.95
C ASP A 179 9.91 -27.29 19.51
N LEU A 180 9.36 -26.10 19.24
CA LEU A 180 9.43 -25.47 17.92
C LEU A 180 10.89 -25.26 17.48
N GLU A 181 11.79 -24.80 18.36
CA GLU A 181 13.22 -24.67 18.06
C GLU A 181 13.88 -26.01 17.67
N LYS A 182 13.51 -27.11 18.34
CA LYS A 182 14.01 -28.46 18.03
C LYS A 182 13.48 -28.95 16.69
N ILE A 183 12.17 -28.77 16.44
CA ILE A 183 11.50 -29.17 15.19
C ILE A 183 12.15 -28.43 14.03
N GLU A 184 12.29 -27.11 14.12
CA GLU A 184 12.91 -26.29 13.09
C GLU A 184 14.38 -26.71 12.82
N THR A 185 15.11 -27.06 13.88
CA THR A 185 16.47 -27.63 13.75
C THR A 185 16.46 -28.96 13.00
N ARG A 186 15.47 -29.83 13.24
CA ARG A 186 15.32 -31.10 12.51
C ARG A 186 14.92 -30.88 11.05
N MET A 187 13.99 -29.95 10.77
CA MET A 187 13.61 -29.56 9.41
C MET A 187 14.83 -29.10 8.60
N ARG A 188 15.72 -28.27 9.17
CA ARG A 188 16.97 -27.86 8.52
C ARG A 188 17.89 -29.04 8.17
N LYS A 189 17.90 -30.10 9.00
CA LYS A 189 18.66 -31.33 8.71
C LYS A 189 18.03 -32.08 7.52
N ILE A 190 16.71 -32.25 7.49
CA ILE A 190 15.97 -32.90 6.39
C ILE A 190 16.20 -32.16 5.06
N ILE A 191 16.15 -30.82 5.09
CA ILE A 191 16.44 -29.99 3.91
C ILE A 191 17.88 -30.19 3.43
N LYS A 192 18.86 -30.25 4.36
CA LYS A 192 20.26 -30.50 4.02
C LYS A 192 20.50 -31.89 3.42
N GLU A 193 19.73 -32.90 3.85
CA GLU A 193 19.76 -34.26 3.28
C GLU A 193 19.33 -34.26 1.79
N GLY A 194 18.44 -33.34 1.39
CA GLY A 194 17.97 -33.20 0.01
C GLY A 194 17.15 -34.38 -0.47
N GLN A 195 16.20 -34.81 0.36
CA GLN A 195 15.27 -35.89 0.06
C GLN A 195 14.40 -35.49 -1.15
N ARG A 196 14.14 -36.43 -2.06
CA ARG A 196 13.28 -36.22 -3.24
C ARG A 196 11.83 -36.47 -2.85
N PHE A 197 10.93 -35.57 -3.20
CA PHE A 197 9.49 -35.84 -3.09
C PHE A 197 9.06 -36.74 -4.25
N SER A 198 8.44 -37.88 -3.94
CA SER A 198 8.09 -38.90 -4.92
C SER A 198 6.60 -39.23 -4.81
N ARG A 199 5.83 -38.81 -5.81
CA ARG A 199 4.39 -39.11 -5.92
C ARG A 199 4.17 -40.57 -6.31
N ARG A 200 3.30 -41.27 -5.58
CA ARG A 200 2.84 -42.63 -5.91
C ARG A 200 1.32 -42.72 -5.86
N VAL A 201 0.72 -43.31 -6.88
CA VAL A 201 -0.72 -43.63 -6.90
C VAL A 201 -0.97 -44.89 -6.08
N THR A 202 -2.04 -44.88 -5.30
CA THR A 202 -2.43 -46.01 -4.44
C THR A 202 -3.94 -46.24 -4.48
N SER A 203 -4.38 -47.42 -4.07
CA SER A 203 -5.79 -47.73 -3.84
C SER A 203 -6.19 -47.39 -2.40
N ASP A 204 -7.49 -47.17 -2.16
CA ASP A 204 -8.02 -46.91 -0.82
C ASP A 204 -7.64 -48.03 0.17
N ALA A 205 -7.64 -49.29 -0.27
CA ALA A 205 -7.30 -50.44 0.59
C ALA A 205 -5.82 -50.47 0.98
N GLU A 206 -4.92 -50.20 0.03
CA GLU A 206 -3.48 -50.14 0.29
C GLU A 206 -3.11 -48.95 1.17
N ALA A 207 -3.73 -47.79 0.93
CA ALA A 207 -3.51 -46.59 1.73
C ALA A 207 -3.98 -46.78 3.18
N ILE A 208 -5.12 -47.44 3.41
CA ILE A 208 -5.61 -47.74 4.76
C ILE A 208 -4.67 -48.69 5.51
N ASP A 209 -4.08 -49.67 4.83
CA ASP A 209 -3.11 -50.59 5.43
C ASP A 209 -1.78 -49.88 5.74
N GLU A 210 -1.27 -49.08 4.80
CA GLU A 210 -0.03 -48.29 4.95
C GLU A 210 -0.15 -47.24 6.08
N LEU A 211 -1.33 -46.63 6.23
CA LEU A 211 -1.61 -45.57 7.20
C LEU A 211 -2.37 -46.07 8.44
N ALA A 212 -2.29 -47.35 8.78
CA ALA A 212 -3.02 -47.97 9.89
C ALA A 212 -2.82 -47.25 11.25
N ASP A 213 -1.66 -46.62 11.41
CA ASP A 213 -1.27 -45.84 12.59
C ASP A 213 -1.75 -44.39 12.56
N GLU A 214 -2.33 -43.91 11.46
CA GLU A 214 -2.76 -42.52 11.23
C GLU A 214 -4.30 -42.41 11.11
N PRO A 215 -5.02 -42.38 12.25
CA PRO A 215 -6.49 -42.50 12.27
C PRO A 215 -7.20 -41.38 11.51
N TYR A 216 -6.65 -40.16 11.53
CA TYR A 216 -7.21 -39.01 10.84
C TYR A 216 -7.08 -39.11 9.31
N LYS A 217 -5.97 -39.67 8.81
CA LYS A 217 -5.78 -39.89 7.37
C LYS A 217 -6.71 -40.99 6.85
N ILE A 218 -6.93 -42.05 7.63
CA ILE A 218 -7.93 -43.09 7.33
C ILE A 218 -9.34 -42.48 7.23
N GLU A 219 -9.70 -41.58 8.15
CA GLU A 219 -11.00 -40.89 8.11
C GLU A 219 -11.15 -40.08 6.82
N LEU A 220 -10.11 -39.35 6.40
CA LEU A 220 -10.11 -38.58 5.15
C LEU A 220 -10.32 -39.48 3.91
N ILE A 221 -9.67 -40.66 3.86
CA ILE A 221 -9.88 -41.64 2.78
C ILE A 221 -11.36 -42.06 2.71
N GLY A 222 -12.00 -42.32 3.86
CA GLY A 222 -13.41 -42.71 3.93
C GLY A 222 -14.40 -41.65 3.43
N LEU A 223 -14.06 -40.37 3.52
CA LEU A 223 -14.90 -39.25 3.08
C LEU A 223 -14.93 -39.06 1.56
N LYS A 224 -13.93 -39.58 0.84
CA LYS A 224 -13.85 -39.54 -0.63
C LYS A 224 -15.06 -40.16 -1.34
N GLY A 225 -15.70 -41.16 -0.73
CA GLY A 225 -16.83 -41.91 -1.30
C GLY A 225 -18.22 -41.29 -1.15
N GLY A 226 -18.39 -40.23 -0.34
CA GLY A 226 -19.70 -39.61 -0.06
C GLY A 226 -20.18 -38.59 -1.10
N VAL A 227 -19.31 -38.17 -2.03
CA VAL A 227 -19.53 -36.99 -2.90
C VAL A 227 -20.43 -37.28 -4.11
N SER A 228 -20.80 -38.54 -4.39
CA SER A 228 -21.52 -38.90 -5.63
C SER A 228 -23.05 -39.01 -5.50
N THR A 229 -23.67 -38.96 -4.32
CA THR A 229 -25.12 -39.23 -4.18
C THR A 229 -25.81 -38.52 -3.02
N SER A 230 -25.88 -37.19 -3.04
CA SER A 230 -27.04 -36.46 -2.51
C SER A 230 -26.96 -34.97 -2.85
N SER A 231 -28.12 -34.42 -3.20
CA SER A 231 -28.43 -33.02 -3.52
C SER A 231 -27.64 -31.93 -2.76
N THR A 232 -27.11 -31.01 -3.57
CA THR A 232 -26.69 -29.60 -3.43
C THR A 232 -27.04 -28.74 -2.18
N THR A 233 -27.14 -29.26 -0.97
CA THR A 233 -27.43 -28.43 0.24
C THR A 233 -26.36 -28.48 1.35
N GLU A 234 -25.31 -29.28 1.29
CA GLU A 234 -24.29 -29.30 2.35
C GLU A 234 -22.86 -29.24 1.79
N MET A 235 -22.46 -28.07 1.26
CA MET A 235 -21.06 -27.73 0.96
C MET A 235 -20.35 -27.06 2.14
N SER A 236 -21.00 -26.95 3.31
CA SER A 236 -20.44 -26.33 4.52
C SER A 236 -19.63 -27.27 5.41
N ASP A 237 -19.69 -28.58 5.18
CA ASP A 237 -19.16 -29.60 6.10
C ASP A 237 -17.81 -30.19 5.65
N VAL A 238 -17.22 -29.68 4.56
CA VAL A 238 -15.85 -30.04 4.18
C VAL A 238 -14.87 -29.23 5.03
N ALA A 239 -14.13 -29.92 5.88
CA ALA A 239 -13.09 -29.32 6.73
C ALA A 239 -12.13 -28.44 5.92
N ASP A 240 -11.87 -27.24 6.44
CA ASP A 240 -10.96 -26.26 5.84
C ASP A 240 -9.56 -26.89 5.64
N GLY A 241 -9.15 -27.10 4.38
CA GLY A 241 -7.87 -27.73 4.00
C GLY A 241 -7.88 -29.22 3.65
N ALA A 242 -8.98 -29.96 3.86
CA ALA A 242 -9.03 -31.40 3.58
C ALA A 242 -8.88 -31.77 2.09
N SER A 243 -9.18 -30.82 1.20
CA SER A 243 -9.08 -30.96 -0.27
C SER A 243 -7.64 -31.15 -0.79
N VAL A 244 -6.66 -30.78 0.04
CA VAL A 244 -5.22 -30.95 -0.20
C VAL A 244 -4.79 -32.41 0.00
N GLU A 245 -5.43 -33.08 0.94
CA GLU A 245 -5.15 -34.46 1.36
C GLU A 245 -5.91 -35.47 0.46
N VAL A 246 -7.20 -35.21 0.21
CA VAL A 246 -8.10 -36.08 -0.55
C VAL A 246 -9.06 -35.26 -1.43
N GLY A 247 -9.45 -35.79 -2.59
CA GLY A 247 -10.41 -35.15 -3.51
C GLY A 247 -11.08 -36.17 -4.45
N GLY A 248 -11.95 -35.71 -5.35
CA GLY A 248 -12.69 -36.57 -6.29
C GLY A 248 -11.86 -37.30 -7.36
N GLY A 249 -10.53 -37.22 -7.30
CA GLY A 249 -9.58 -37.86 -8.23
C GLY A 249 -8.85 -39.08 -7.65
N GLU A 250 -7.74 -39.48 -8.27
CA GLU A 250 -6.88 -40.60 -7.82
C GLU A 250 -6.27 -40.33 -6.42
N LEU A 251 -6.17 -41.37 -5.58
CA LEU A 251 -5.56 -41.30 -4.26
C LEU A 251 -4.03 -41.42 -4.38
N THR A 252 -3.28 -40.57 -3.68
CA THR A 252 -1.82 -40.57 -3.76
C THR A 252 -1.13 -40.44 -2.42
N ILE A 253 0.04 -41.06 -2.33
CA ILE A 253 1.02 -40.91 -1.25
C ILE A 253 2.23 -40.16 -1.81
N TYR A 254 2.79 -39.26 -1.01
CA TYR A 254 4.10 -38.67 -1.29
C TYR A 254 5.15 -39.26 -0.35
N ASP A 255 6.16 -39.88 -0.96
CA ASP A 255 7.32 -40.43 -0.26
C ASP A 255 8.47 -39.40 -0.29
N ASN A 256 9.03 -39.07 0.86
CA ASN A 256 10.29 -38.36 0.97
C ASN A 256 11.43 -39.38 0.87
N VAL A 257 12.10 -39.43 -0.28
CA VAL A 257 13.10 -40.46 -0.60
C VAL A 257 14.52 -39.92 -0.41
N ARG A 258 15.35 -40.61 0.38
CA ARG A 258 16.77 -40.27 0.58
C ARG A 258 17.59 -40.52 -0.69
N ARG A 259 18.82 -40.01 -0.70
CA ARG A 259 19.73 -40.12 -1.85
C ARG A 259 20.13 -41.57 -2.18
N ASP A 260 20.10 -42.46 -1.20
CA ASP A 260 20.36 -43.91 -1.35
C ASP A 260 19.13 -44.70 -1.82
N GLY A 261 17.98 -44.04 -1.99
CA GLY A 261 16.73 -44.64 -2.45
C GLY A 261 15.81 -45.14 -1.32
N GLU A 262 16.22 -45.00 -0.05
CA GLU A 262 15.36 -45.36 1.10
C GLU A 262 14.23 -44.33 1.27
N VAL A 263 13.01 -44.81 1.53
CA VAL A 263 11.88 -43.95 1.91
C VAL A 263 12.09 -43.50 3.35
N ALA A 264 12.26 -42.20 3.56
CA ALA A 264 12.46 -41.63 4.89
C ALA A 264 11.14 -41.39 5.65
N TRP A 265 10.09 -41.06 4.91
CA TRP A 265 8.78 -40.66 5.43
C TRP A 265 7.75 -40.65 4.29
N SER A 266 6.49 -40.89 4.61
CA SER A 266 5.39 -40.94 3.64
C SER A 266 4.15 -40.26 4.22
N ASP A 267 3.36 -39.62 3.37
CA ASP A 267 2.12 -38.96 3.78
C ASP A 267 1.06 -38.99 2.68
N LEU A 268 -0.21 -39.04 3.09
CA LEU A 268 -1.36 -38.95 2.20
C LEU A 268 -1.48 -37.53 1.70
N CYS A 269 -1.34 -37.31 0.40
CA CYS A 269 -1.37 -35.96 -0.16
C CYS A 269 -1.57 -36.00 -1.68
N ARG A 270 -2.26 -35.00 -2.24
CA ARG A 270 -2.44 -34.86 -3.71
C ARG A 270 -1.29 -34.17 -4.43
N GLY A 271 -0.53 -33.35 -3.71
CA GLY A 271 0.49 -32.45 -4.25
C GLY A 271 -0.09 -31.31 -5.10
N PRO A 272 0.73 -30.65 -5.93
CA PRO A 272 2.13 -30.97 -6.20
C PRO A 272 3.11 -30.53 -5.09
N HIS A 273 4.34 -31.04 -5.16
CA HIS A 273 5.45 -30.71 -4.28
C HIS A 273 6.68 -30.22 -5.06
N LEU A 274 7.59 -29.57 -4.35
CA LEU A 274 8.93 -29.25 -4.87
C LEU A 274 9.65 -30.55 -5.31
N PRO A 275 10.59 -30.49 -6.26
CA PRO A 275 11.34 -31.68 -6.67
C PRO A 275 12.15 -32.33 -5.53
N THR A 276 12.74 -31.52 -4.63
CA THR A 276 13.51 -32.00 -3.48
C THR A 276 13.39 -31.06 -2.29
N THR A 277 13.64 -31.54 -1.08
CA THR A 277 13.66 -30.71 0.14
C THR A 277 14.73 -29.60 0.08
N LYS A 278 15.80 -29.77 -0.73
CA LYS A 278 16.82 -28.74 -0.95
C LYS A 278 16.31 -27.49 -1.67
N ARG A 279 15.16 -27.58 -2.33
CA ARG A 279 14.52 -26.47 -3.03
C ARG A 279 13.75 -25.54 -2.08
N ILE A 280 13.73 -25.81 -0.77
CA ILE A 280 13.15 -24.94 0.26
C ILE A 280 14.21 -23.89 0.65
N PRO A 281 14.10 -22.62 0.23
CA PRO A 281 15.19 -21.65 0.39
C PRO A 281 15.22 -21.03 1.78
N ALA A 282 14.06 -20.61 2.30
CA ALA A 282 13.90 -19.98 3.60
C ALA A 282 12.57 -20.39 4.25
N PHE A 283 12.60 -20.69 5.55
CA PHE A 283 11.42 -20.98 6.36
C PHE A 283 11.68 -20.66 7.84
N THR A 284 10.61 -20.46 8.60
CA THR A 284 10.63 -20.38 10.08
C THR A 284 9.30 -20.87 10.65
N LEU A 285 9.35 -21.46 11.86
CA LEU A 285 8.14 -21.76 12.63
C LEU A 285 7.70 -20.53 13.42
N MET A 286 6.39 -20.33 13.56
CA MET A 286 5.79 -19.11 14.12
C MET A 286 5.24 -19.35 15.52
N ARG A 287 4.21 -20.19 15.64
CA ARG A 287 3.52 -20.46 16.92
C ARG A 287 2.86 -21.83 16.91
N SER A 288 2.60 -22.38 18.10
CA SER A 288 1.65 -23.48 18.30
C SER A 288 0.31 -22.95 18.80
N ALA A 289 -0.79 -23.61 18.43
CA ALA A 289 -2.14 -23.30 18.89
C ALA A 289 -2.97 -24.57 19.05
N ALA A 290 -4.01 -24.52 19.87
CA ALA A 290 -5.02 -25.56 19.88
C ALA A 290 -5.98 -25.39 18.68
N ALA A 291 -6.32 -26.49 18.02
CA ALA A 291 -7.32 -26.57 16.97
C ALA A 291 -8.28 -27.71 17.25
N TYR A 292 -9.43 -27.75 16.58
CA TYR A 292 -10.35 -28.89 16.67
C TYR A 292 -10.41 -29.59 15.32
N TRP A 293 -10.46 -30.92 15.35
CA TRP A 293 -10.57 -31.71 14.13
C TRP A 293 -11.80 -31.27 13.30
N ARG A 294 -11.58 -30.98 12.02
CA ARG A 294 -12.59 -30.43 11.08
C ARG A 294 -13.24 -29.11 11.51
N GLY A 295 -12.62 -28.36 12.43
CA GLY A 295 -13.12 -27.08 12.89
C GLY A 295 -14.34 -27.14 13.81
N ASP A 296 -14.77 -28.33 14.25
CA ASP A 296 -15.90 -28.52 15.16
C ASP A 296 -15.42 -28.75 16.59
N GLU A 297 -15.81 -27.87 17.51
CA GLU A 297 -15.48 -27.92 18.94
C GLU A 297 -15.91 -29.21 19.66
N LYS A 298 -16.82 -29.98 19.07
CA LYS A 298 -17.24 -31.29 19.58
C LYS A 298 -16.24 -32.40 19.26
N ASN A 299 -15.37 -32.19 18.27
CA ASN A 299 -14.35 -33.17 17.88
C ASN A 299 -13.11 -33.06 18.77
N LYS A 300 -12.20 -34.04 18.64
CA LYS A 300 -10.96 -34.07 19.40
C LYS A 300 -10.12 -32.81 19.13
N GLN A 301 -9.59 -32.22 20.20
CA GLN A 301 -8.64 -31.11 20.14
C GLN A 301 -7.27 -31.62 19.66
N LEU A 302 -6.69 -30.92 18.69
CA LEU A 302 -5.38 -31.14 18.11
C LEU A 302 -4.43 -29.97 18.42
N GLN A 303 -3.14 -30.17 18.18
CA GLN A 303 -2.12 -29.13 18.25
C GLN A 303 -1.70 -28.72 16.84
N ARG A 304 -1.94 -27.46 16.51
CA ARG A 304 -1.57 -26.85 15.24
C ARG A 304 -0.22 -26.14 15.37
N ILE A 305 0.74 -26.48 14.51
CA ILE A 305 1.98 -25.70 14.37
C ILE A 305 1.86 -24.84 13.11
N TYR A 306 2.09 -23.53 13.24
CA TYR A 306 2.16 -22.58 12.13
C TYR A 306 3.61 -22.33 11.72
N GLY A 307 3.85 -22.23 10.41
CA GLY A 307 5.12 -21.84 9.83
C GLY A 307 4.95 -20.95 8.59
N THR A 308 6.03 -20.35 8.12
CA THR A 308 6.09 -19.59 6.86
C THR A 308 7.30 -20.01 6.04
N ALA A 309 7.19 -19.95 4.71
CA ALA A 309 8.26 -20.29 3.77
C ALA A 309 8.22 -19.36 2.56
N TRP A 310 9.40 -18.97 2.07
CA TRP A 310 9.60 -17.98 1.01
C TRP A 310 10.71 -18.40 0.04
N GLU A 311 10.63 -17.90 -1.18
CA GLU A 311 11.58 -18.14 -2.27
C GLU A 311 13.01 -17.66 -1.95
N SER A 312 13.15 -16.75 -0.98
CA SER A 312 14.44 -16.24 -0.54
C SER A 312 14.45 -15.85 0.94
N LYS A 313 15.66 -15.73 1.51
CA LYS A 313 15.84 -15.21 2.87
C LYS A 313 15.45 -13.74 2.99
N ASP A 314 15.65 -12.96 1.94
CA ASP A 314 15.34 -11.54 1.94
C ASP A 314 13.81 -11.32 1.91
N ALA A 315 13.07 -12.10 1.13
CA ALA A 315 11.61 -12.09 1.14
C ALA A 315 11.03 -12.50 2.51
N MET A 316 11.59 -13.55 3.13
CA MET A 316 11.21 -13.94 4.49
C MET A 316 11.54 -12.85 5.52
N ALA A 317 12.72 -12.22 5.43
CA ALA A 317 13.10 -11.13 6.33
C ALA A 317 12.17 -9.92 6.15
N ALA A 318 11.79 -9.58 4.92
CA ALA A 318 10.80 -8.55 4.64
C ALA A 318 9.44 -8.88 5.25
N TYR A 319 8.97 -10.13 5.12
CA TYR A 319 7.73 -10.59 5.76
C TYR A 319 7.78 -10.50 7.29
N LEU A 320 8.85 -10.99 7.93
CA LEU A 320 9.01 -10.94 9.38
C LEU A 320 9.11 -9.50 9.90
N HIS A 321 9.80 -8.62 9.16
CA HIS A 321 9.83 -7.19 9.47
C HIS A 321 8.44 -6.56 9.38
N ARG A 322 7.62 -6.92 8.37
CA ARG A 322 6.22 -6.47 8.28
C ARG A 322 5.39 -6.94 9.49
N LEU A 323 5.59 -8.16 9.97
CA LEU A 323 4.90 -8.67 11.17
C LEU A 323 5.32 -7.93 12.44
N GLU A 324 6.61 -7.67 12.63
CA GLU A 324 7.13 -6.90 13.77
C GLU A 324 6.58 -5.46 13.75
N GLU A 325 6.57 -4.83 12.58
CA GLU A 325 5.95 -3.52 12.39
C GLU A 325 4.44 -3.53 12.68
N ALA A 326 3.72 -4.56 12.23
CA ALA A 326 2.29 -4.73 12.50
C ALA A 326 2.01 -4.88 14.00
N GLU A 327 2.79 -5.69 14.73
CA GLU A 327 2.64 -5.85 16.18
C GLU A 327 2.95 -4.55 16.94
N ARG A 328 3.96 -3.79 16.49
CA ARG A 328 4.27 -2.47 17.04
C ARG A 328 3.13 -1.47 16.83
N ARG A 329 2.38 -1.62 15.75
CA ARG A 329 1.29 -0.75 15.31
C ARG A 329 -0.09 -1.20 15.78
N ASP A 330 -0.21 -2.35 16.43
CA ASP A 330 -1.48 -2.90 16.90
C ASP A 330 -2.28 -1.86 17.71
N HIS A 331 -3.45 -1.49 17.19
CA HIS A 331 -4.28 -0.45 17.78
C HIS A 331 -4.74 -0.80 19.19
N ARG A 332 -4.86 -2.08 19.56
CA ARG A 332 -5.25 -2.49 20.92
C ARG A 332 -4.16 -2.19 21.93
N LYS A 333 -2.90 -2.40 21.54
CA LYS A 333 -1.72 -2.08 22.35
C LYS A 333 -1.55 -0.57 22.45
N LEU A 334 -1.51 0.12 21.30
CA LEU A 334 -1.34 1.57 21.26
C LEU A 334 -2.52 2.32 21.89
N GLY A 335 -3.74 1.84 21.71
CA GLY A 335 -4.96 2.40 22.29
C GLY A 335 -4.91 2.41 23.82
N ARG A 336 -4.37 1.35 24.44
CA ARG A 336 -4.12 1.32 25.88
C ARG A 336 -2.93 2.22 26.27
N ASP A 337 -1.80 2.10 25.58
CA ASP A 337 -0.56 2.79 25.94
C ASP A 337 -0.69 4.33 25.80
N LEU A 338 -1.55 4.79 24.89
CA LEU A 338 -1.87 6.21 24.66
C LEU A 338 -3.16 6.68 25.36
N ASP A 339 -3.81 5.82 26.15
CA ASP A 339 -5.05 6.12 26.87
C ASP A 339 -6.19 6.63 25.96
N LEU A 340 -6.39 5.94 24.82
CA LEU A 340 -7.40 6.30 23.82
C LEU A 340 -8.75 5.63 24.12
N TYR A 341 -8.75 4.35 24.45
CA TYR A 341 -9.97 3.57 24.69
C TYR A 341 -9.69 2.27 25.44
N SER A 342 -10.75 1.66 25.96
CA SER A 342 -10.72 0.35 26.61
C SER A 342 -11.93 -0.51 26.23
N PHE A 343 -11.89 -1.78 26.62
CA PHE A 343 -12.97 -2.76 26.47
C PHE A 343 -13.27 -3.41 27.83
N PRO A 344 -14.01 -2.74 28.73
CA PRO A 344 -14.33 -3.29 30.04
C PRO A 344 -15.23 -4.52 29.94
N ASP A 345 -14.90 -5.59 30.67
CA ASP A 345 -15.67 -6.84 30.66
C ASP A 345 -17.12 -6.64 31.13
N GLU A 346 -17.35 -5.67 32.03
CA GLU A 346 -18.67 -5.36 32.59
C GLU A 346 -19.67 -4.83 31.55
N ILE A 347 -19.19 -4.24 30.45
CA ILE A 347 -20.03 -3.70 29.37
C ILE A 347 -20.35 -4.81 28.35
N GLY A 348 -19.43 -5.75 28.17
CA GLY A 348 -19.53 -6.84 27.22
C GLY A 348 -18.70 -6.63 25.96
N SER A 349 -18.40 -7.76 25.28
CA SER A 349 -17.48 -7.79 24.15
C SER A 349 -17.98 -6.99 22.95
N GLY A 350 -17.05 -6.29 22.27
CA GLY A 350 -17.33 -5.52 21.06
C GLY A 350 -18.00 -4.17 21.31
N LEU A 351 -17.92 -3.63 22.53
CA LEU A 351 -18.48 -2.33 22.89
C LEU A 351 -17.36 -1.43 23.46
N PRO A 352 -16.64 -0.68 22.61
CA PRO A 352 -15.51 0.13 23.03
C PRO A 352 -15.92 1.33 23.89
N VAL A 353 -15.08 1.68 24.86
CA VAL A 353 -15.20 2.91 25.67
C VAL A 353 -14.08 3.87 25.30
N PHE A 354 -14.43 4.98 24.64
CA PHE A 354 -13.47 6.03 24.32
C PHE A 354 -13.15 6.88 25.55
N HIS A 355 -11.87 6.96 25.89
CA HIS A 355 -11.33 7.81 26.95
C HIS A 355 -11.17 9.25 26.44
N PRO A 356 -10.87 10.26 27.28
CA PRO A 356 -10.82 11.65 26.83
C PRO A 356 -9.94 11.90 25.60
N LYS A 357 -8.76 11.26 25.50
CA LYS A 357 -7.88 11.40 24.33
C LYS A 357 -8.46 10.76 23.08
N GLY A 358 -8.98 9.53 23.17
CA GLY A 358 -9.67 8.90 22.04
C GLY A 358 -10.94 9.64 21.64
N GLY A 359 -11.68 10.20 22.60
CA GLY A 359 -12.86 11.03 22.38
C GLY A 359 -12.54 12.30 21.62
N VAL A 360 -11.36 12.91 21.83
CA VAL A 360 -10.91 14.04 21.01
C VAL A 360 -10.72 13.62 19.54
N ILE A 361 -10.05 12.49 19.30
CA ILE A 361 -9.83 11.97 17.93
C ILE A 361 -11.18 11.73 17.25
N LYS A 362 -12.08 10.99 17.93
CA LYS A 362 -13.44 10.71 17.46
C LYS A 362 -14.20 12.00 17.11
N ARG A 363 -14.22 12.98 18.02
CA ARG A 363 -14.87 14.28 17.79
C ARG A 363 -14.27 15.04 16.60
N VAL A 364 -12.94 15.10 16.48
CA VAL A 364 -12.28 15.80 15.37
C VAL A 364 -12.67 15.18 14.02
N MET A 365 -12.73 13.85 13.95
CA MET A 365 -13.20 13.14 12.75
C MET A 365 -14.67 13.43 12.44
N GLU A 366 -15.54 13.36 13.46
CA GLU A 366 -16.97 13.65 13.33
C GLU A 366 -17.21 15.10 12.89
N ASP A 367 -16.49 16.07 13.46
CA ASP A 367 -16.61 17.48 13.10
C ASP A 367 -16.17 17.72 11.65
N TYR A 368 -15.04 17.14 11.23
CA TYR A 368 -14.55 17.22 9.85
C TYR A 368 -15.58 16.66 8.86
N VAL A 369 -16.02 15.41 9.06
CA VAL A 369 -16.87 14.75 8.06
C VAL A 369 -18.28 15.33 8.06
N ARG A 370 -18.79 15.82 9.20
CA ARG A 370 -20.06 16.56 9.26
C ARG A 370 -20.00 17.81 8.41
N GLN A 371 -18.93 18.60 8.56
CA GLN A 371 -18.77 19.83 7.78
C GLN A 371 -18.65 19.51 6.30
N ARG A 372 -17.82 18.52 5.92
CA ARG A 372 -17.70 18.08 4.53
C ARG A 372 -19.04 17.62 3.95
N HIS A 373 -19.83 16.83 4.66
CA HIS A 373 -21.18 16.45 4.21
C HIS A 373 -22.07 17.66 3.95
N ILE A 374 -22.05 18.67 4.82
CA ILE A 374 -22.83 19.91 4.62
C ILE A 374 -22.34 20.65 3.36
N ASP A 375 -21.02 20.76 3.18
CA ASP A 375 -20.42 21.44 2.03
C ASP A 375 -20.74 20.71 0.70
N GLU A 376 -20.85 19.38 0.73
CA GLU A 376 -21.24 18.53 -0.41
C GLU A 376 -22.77 18.41 -0.59
N GLY A 377 -23.55 19.21 0.15
CA GLY A 377 -25.01 19.31 -0.04
C GLY A 377 -25.85 18.21 0.61
N PHE A 378 -25.33 17.55 1.65
CA PHE A 378 -26.11 16.59 2.46
C PHE A 378 -26.93 17.30 3.55
N GLU A 379 -28.15 16.80 3.77
CA GLU A 379 -29.00 17.21 4.88
C GLU A 379 -28.75 16.31 6.10
N TYR A 380 -28.34 16.93 7.21
CA TYR A 380 -28.10 16.24 8.48
C TYR A 380 -29.40 15.84 9.16
N VAL A 381 -29.57 14.56 9.46
CA VAL A 381 -30.76 13.98 10.12
C VAL A 381 -30.37 13.19 11.36
N GLY A 382 -31.37 12.82 12.17
CA GLY A 382 -31.17 11.97 13.34
C GLY A 382 -32.34 11.02 13.54
N THR A 383 -32.04 9.74 13.74
CA THR A 383 -33.05 8.68 13.86
C THR A 383 -32.86 7.82 15.11
N PRO A 384 -33.93 7.21 15.67
CA PRO A 384 -33.85 6.40 16.89
C PRO A 384 -32.94 5.17 16.78
N HIS A 385 -32.46 4.63 17.91
CA HIS A 385 -31.66 3.41 17.96
C HIS A 385 -32.51 2.13 17.98
N VAL A 386 -33.76 2.24 18.41
CA VAL A 386 -34.69 1.12 18.61
C VAL A 386 -35.97 1.41 17.84
N ALA A 387 -36.51 0.40 17.16
CA ALA A 387 -37.77 0.51 16.42
C ALA A 387 -38.55 -0.81 16.46
N LYS A 388 -39.84 -0.73 16.12
CA LYS A 388 -40.71 -1.91 15.99
C LYS A 388 -40.14 -2.87 14.95
N GLU A 389 -40.18 -4.16 15.24
CA GLU A 389 -39.67 -5.22 14.37
C GLU A 389 -40.24 -5.12 12.94
N GLY A 390 -41.53 -4.78 12.81
CA GLY A 390 -42.18 -4.62 11.50
C GLY A 390 -41.48 -3.66 10.54
N LEU A 391 -40.79 -2.63 11.02
CA LEU A 391 -39.99 -1.74 10.16
C LEU A 391 -38.85 -2.51 9.47
N PHE A 392 -38.16 -3.37 10.22
CA PHE A 392 -37.06 -4.19 9.71
C PHE A 392 -37.56 -5.30 8.79
N TYR A 393 -38.76 -5.82 9.01
CA TYR A 393 -39.43 -6.71 8.06
C TYR A 393 -39.76 -5.99 6.75
N THR A 394 -40.41 -4.82 6.82
CA THR A 394 -40.73 -4.00 5.64
C THR A 394 -39.49 -3.67 4.83
N SER A 395 -38.38 -3.31 5.47
CA SER A 395 -37.13 -2.97 4.79
C SER A 395 -36.36 -4.17 4.19
N GLY A 396 -36.71 -5.41 4.56
CA GLY A 396 -35.97 -6.62 4.15
C GLY A 396 -34.82 -7.03 5.09
N HIS A 397 -34.42 -6.19 6.04
CA HIS A 397 -33.33 -6.51 6.97
C HIS A 397 -33.64 -7.73 7.85
N LEU A 398 -34.86 -7.89 8.34
CA LEU A 398 -35.17 -9.04 9.19
C LEU A 398 -35.19 -10.37 8.39
N PRO A 399 -35.86 -10.46 7.22
CA PRO A 399 -35.81 -11.67 6.38
C PRO A 399 -34.41 -12.09 5.93
N TYR A 400 -33.54 -11.15 5.58
CA TYR A 400 -32.25 -11.46 4.94
C TYR A 400 -31.02 -11.28 5.85
N TYR A 401 -31.16 -10.54 6.95
CA TYR A 401 -30.06 -10.20 7.87
C TYR A 401 -30.44 -10.43 9.36
N GLY A 402 -31.56 -11.11 9.63
CA GLY A 402 -32.08 -11.29 10.99
C GLY A 402 -31.10 -11.95 11.97
N GLU A 403 -30.26 -12.89 11.52
CA GLU A 403 -29.22 -13.53 12.34
C GLU A 403 -28.12 -12.56 12.81
N GLY A 404 -27.87 -11.51 12.01
CA GLY A 404 -26.91 -10.45 12.32
C GLY A 404 -27.50 -9.33 13.18
N MET A 405 -28.79 -9.36 13.49
CA MET A 405 -29.45 -8.38 14.36
C MET A 405 -29.47 -8.87 15.81
N PHE A 406 -29.44 -7.95 16.77
CA PHE A 406 -29.71 -8.30 18.16
C PHE A 406 -31.13 -8.88 18.32
N PRO A 407 -31.34 -9.78 19.30
CA PRO A 407 -32.66 -10.32 19.61
C PRO A 407 -33.70 -9.22 19.88
N ALA A 408 -34.97 -9.56 19.67
CA ALA A 408 -36.08 -8.66 19.98
C ALA A 408 -36.16 -8.37 21.49
N LEU A 409 -36.52 -7.12 21.80
CA LEU A 409 -36.93 -6.64 23.10
C LEU A 409 -38.46 -6.65 23.14
N ASP A 410 -39.04 -7.42 24.06
CA ASP A 410 -40.48 -7.38 24.32
C ASP A 410 -40.81 -6.08 25.09
N VAL A 411 -41.57 -5.21 24.44
CA VAL A 411 -42.10 -3.98 25.03
C VAL A 411 -43.61 -3.98 24.87
N ASP A 412 -44.33 -4.22 25.97
CA ASP A 412 -45.79 -4.29 26.02
C ASP A 412 -46.41 -5.30 25.04
N GLY A 413 -45.76 -6.46 24.85
CA GLY A 413 -46.21 -7.52 23.95
C GLY A 413 -45.93 -7.24 22.47
N MET A 414 -45.06 -6.26 22.19
CA MET A 414 -44.61 -5.90 20.84
C MET A 414 -43.10 -6.07 20.75
N ASP A 415 -42.65 -6.69 19.66
CA ASP A 415 -41.22 -6.85 19.40
C ASP A 415 -40.60 -5.55 18.89
N TYR A 416 -39.60 -5.07 19.63
CA TYR A 416 -38.72 -3.98 19.24
C TYR A 416 -37.31 -4.51 19.01
N ARG A 417 -36.55 -3.90 18.10
CA ARG A 417 -35.16 -4.28 17.84
C ARG A 417 -34.25 -3.06 17.81
N LEU A 418 -33.00 -3.27 18.22
CA LEU A 418 -31.92 -2.34 17.94
C LEU A 418 -31.67 -2.32 16.43
N LYS A 419 -31.49 -1.12 15.86
CA LYS A 419 -31.20 -0.98 14.42
C LYS A 419 -29.81 -1.53 14.09
N ALA A 420 -29.71 -2.33 13.03
CA ALA A 420 -28.43 -2.80 12.49
C ALA A 420 -27.93 -1.92 11.32
N MET A 421 -28.81 -1.09 10.75
CA MET A 421 -28.58 -0.18 9.62
C MET A 421 -29.54 1.03 9.72
N ASN A 422 -29.18 2.18 9.13
CA ASN A 422 -29.97 3.41 9.24
C ASN A 422 -31.01 3.59 8.12
N CYS A 423 -30.82 2.93 6.98
CA CYS A 423 -31.65 3.06 5.78
C CYS A 423 -33.18 2.99 6.00
N PRO A 424 -33.76 2.09 6.84
CA PRO A 424 -35.21 2.02 6.98
C PRO A 424 -35.82 3.33 7.50
N MET A 425 -35.08 4.06 8.34
CA MET A 425 -35.56 5.29 8.95
C MET A 425 -35.38 6.49 8.00
N HIS A 426 -34.34 6.50 7.18
CA HIS A 426 -34.15 7.52 6.14
C HIS A 426 -35.24 7.41 5.06
N ASN A 427 -35.68 6.19 4.73
CA ASN A 427 -36.82 5.97 3.85
C ASN A 427 -38.13 6.55 4.39
N LEU A 428 -38.33 6.52 5.72
CA LEU A 428 -39.48 7.18 6.36
C LEU A 428 -39.40 8.71 6.27
N ILE A 429 -38.19 9.28 6.34
CA ILE A 429 -37.96 10.72 6.12
C ILE A 429 -38.29 11.09 4.68
N TYR A 430 -37.80 10.32 3.70
CA TYR A 430 -38.12 10.53 2.28
C TYR A 430 -39.64 10.52 2.06
N ARG A 431 -40.31 9.45 2.54
CA ARG A 431 -41.75 9.20 2.36
C ARG A 431 -42.68 10.12 3.16
N SER A 432 -42.15 10.91 4.09
CA SER A 432 -42.95 11.79 4.96
C SER A 432 -43.80 12.82 4.21
N ARG A 433 -43.43 13.15 2.96
CA ARG A 433 -44.20 13.99 2.05
C ARG A 433 -43.91 13.63 0.59
N GLN A 434 -44.75 14.12 -0.32
CA GLN A 434 -44.50 14.03 -1.75
C GLN A 434 -43.21 14.78 -2.14
N ARG A 435 -42.46 14.21 -3.09
CA ARG A 435 -41.21 14.75 -3.64
C ARG A 435 -41.38 15.12 -5.12
N SER A 436 -40.75 16.21 -5.55
CA SER A 436 -40.63 16.57 -6.97
C SER A 436 -39.25 16.17 -7.50
N TYR A 437 -39.14 15.85 -8.80
CA TYR A 437 -37.84 15.63 -9.47
C TYR A 437 -36.85 16.80 -9.28
N ARG A 438 -37.35 18.03 -9.06
CA ARG A 438 -36.53 19.22 -8.83
C ARG A 438 -35.83 19.24 -7.46
N GLU A 439 -36.28 18.40 -6.53
CA GLU A 439 -35.65 18.23 -5.23
C GLU A 439 -34.56 17.15 -5.25
N LEU A 440 -34.39 16.44 -6.38
CA LEU A 440 -33.37 15.41 -6.54
C LEU A 440 -32.15 16.02 -7.27
N PRO A 441 -30.91 15.69 -6.85
CA PRO A 441 -30.54 14.71 -5.83
C PRO A 441 -30.86 15.17 -4.39
N LEU A 442 -31.50 14.31 -3.61
CA LEU A 442 -31.71 14.51 -2.17
C LEU A 442 -30.76 13.61 -1.40
N ARG A 443 -29.92 14.17 -0.54
CA ARG A 443 -28.89 13.43 0.20
C ARG A 443 -29.13 13.54 1.70
N LEU A 444 -29.38 12.43 2.37
CA LEU A 444 -29.55 12.40 3.82
C LEU A 444 -28.30 11.80 4.47
N PHE A 445 -27.88 12.35 5.60
CA PHE A 445 -26.70 11.87 6.34
C PHE A 445 -26.93 11.90 7.86
N GLU A 446 -26.46 10.88 8.58
CA GLU A 446 -26.40 10.88 10.05
C GLU A 446 -25.15 10.17 10.60
N PHE A 447 -24.77 10.49 11.84
CA PHE A 447 -23.86 9.64 12.63
C PHE A 447 -24.64 8.49 13.28
N GLY A 448 -25.04 7.55 12.44
CA GLY A 448 -25.98 6.51 12.79
C GLY A 448 -25.33 5.42 13.63
N HIS A 449 -25.71 5.37 14.91
CA HIS A 449 -25.27 4.33 15.82
C HIS A 449 -26.09 3.07 15.58
N VAL A 450 -25.41 2.00 15.18
CA VAL A 450 -26.02 0.72 14.84
C VAL A 450 -25.41 -0.41 15.67
N TYR A 451 -26.17 -1.50 15.76
CA TYR A 451 -25.82 -2.66 16.58
C TYR A 451 -25.93 -3.94 15.78
N ARG A 452 -24.82 -4.66 15.64
CA ARG A 452 -24.74 -5.95 14.94
C ARG A 452 -24.38 -7.06 15.92
N HIS A 453 -25.08 -8.18 15.82
CA HIS A 453 -24.87 -9.35 16.65
C HIS A 453 -23.69 -10.18 16.12
N GLU A 454 -22.49 -9.58 16.16
CA GLU A 454 -21.25 -10.27 15.80
C GLU A 454 -20.95 -11.39 16.81
N LYS A 455 -20.57 -12.56 16.30
CA LYS A 455 -20.16 -13.70 17.13
C LYS A 455 -18.94 -13.31 17.97
N SER A 456 -18.87 -13.76 19.22
CA SER A 456 -17.79 -13.35 20.15
C SER A 456 -16.40 -13.67 19.61
N GLY A 457 -16.23 -14.78 18.90
CA GLY A 457 -14.94 -15.22 18.34
C GLY A 457 -14.40 -14.35 17.19
N VAL A 458 -15.22 -13.49 16.59
CA VAL A 458 -14.79 -12.60 15.48
C VAL A 458 -14.55 -11.16 15.91
N ILE A 459 -14.86 -10.80 17.15
CA ILE A 459 -14.66 -9.44 17.68
C ILE A 459 -13.16 -9.17 17.78
N HIS A 460 -12.73 -8.01 17.28
CA HIS A 460 -11.32 -7.65 17.26
C HIS A 460 -11.13 -6.15 17.45
N GLY A 461 -10.76 -5.76 18.68
CA GLY A 461 -10.47 -4.37 19.03
C GLY A 461 -11.53 -3.40 18.50
N LEU A 462 -11.11 -2.37 17.76
CA LEU A 462 -12.00 -1.43 17.08
C LEU A 462 -12.34 -1.83 15.64
N THR A 463 -11.61 -2.77 15.03
CA THR A 463 -11.81 -3.12 13.62
C THR A 463 -13.03 -4.02 13.39
N ARG A 464 -13.49 -4.73 14.44
CA ARG A 464 -14.75 -5.50 14.42
C ARG A 464 -15.44 -5.46 15.77
N VAL A 465 -16.54 -4.71 15.85
CA VAL A 465 -17.29 -4.38 17.07
C VAL A 465 -18.79 -4.65 16.89
N ARG A 466 -19.54 -4.72 17.99
CA ARG A 466 -20.99 -4.92 18.00
C ARG A 466 -21.77 -3.62 17.97
N GLY A 467 -21.25 -2.56 18.59
CA GLY A 467 -21.85 -1.23 18.60
C GLY A 467 -20.87 -0.23 18.00
N PHE A 468 -21.33 0.52 17.01
CA PHE A 468 -20.50 1.47 16.28
C PHE A 468 -21.34 2.57 15.65
N ALA A 469 -20.69 3.70 15.35
CA ALA A 469 -21.28 4.80 14.61
C ALA A 469 -20.77 4.78 13.17
N GLN A 470 -21.68 4.93 12.22
CA GLN A 470 -21.32 5.13 10.82
C GLN A 470 -21.63 6.56 10.40
N ASP A 471 -20.80 7.11 9.53
CA ASP A 471 -21.09 8.33 8.79
C ASP A 471 -22.01 8.02 7.59
N ASP A 472 -23.14 7.38 7.91
CA ASP A 472 -24.02 6.73 6.94
C ASP A 472 -24.87 7.75 6.20
N SER A 473 -25.01 7.54 4.90
CA SER A 473 -25.74 8.44 4.01
C SER A 473 -26.53 7.71 2.93
N HIS A 474 -27.65 8.32 2.55
CA HIS A 474 -28.57 7.79 1.56
C HIS A 474 -28.93 8.90 0.57
N SER A 475 -28.48 8.73 -0.67
CA SER A 475 -28.83 9.61 -1.79
C SER A 475 -30.03 9.04 -2.55
N TYR A 476 -31.01 9.89 -2.82
CA TYR A 476 -32.17 9.60 -3.64
C TYR A 476 -32.07 10.42 -4.92
N VAL A 477 -32.02 9.74 -6.05
CA VAL A 477 -31.73 10.35 -7.36
C VAL A 477 -32.65 9.79 -8.43
N THR A 478 -32.79 10.49 -9.55
CA THR A 478 -33.40 9.88 -10.74
C THR A 478 -32.44 8.87 -11.37
N LYS A 479 -32.94 7.97 -12.23
CA LYS A 479 -32.09 7.00 -12.94
C LYS A 479 -30.98 7.70 -13.73
N GLU A 480 -31.29 8.83 -14.36
CA GLU A 480 -30.36 9.62 -15.18
C GLU A 480 -29.29 10.32 -14.33
N GLN A 481 -29.60 10.63 -13.07
CA GLN A 481 -28.67 11.26 -12.12
C GLN A 481 -27.75 10.26 -11.43
N ALA A 482 -28.06 8.96 -11.43
CA ALA A 482 -27.34 7.95 -10.65
C ALA A 482 -25.83 7.86 -10.98
N PRO A 483 -25.38 7.87 -12.25
CA PRO A 483 -23.95 7.83 -12.55
C PRO A 483 -23.17 9.01 -11.94
N GLY A 484 -23.68 10.24 -12.11
CA GLY A 484 -23.04 11.44 -11.56
C GLY A 484 -23.07 11.51 -10.03
N GLU A 485 -24.07 10.92 -9.39
CA GLU A 485 -24.09 10.81 -7.92
C GLU A 485 -23.03 9.82 -7.40
N ILE A 486 -22.82 8.70 -8.09
CA ILE A 486 -21.78 7.71 -7.73
C ILE A 486 -20.38 8.33 -7.89
N GLU A 487 -20.16 9.07 -8.99
CA GLU A 487 -18.92 9.81 -9.24
C GLU A 487 -18.65 10.82 -8.11
N HIS A 488 -19.64 11.67 -7.79
CA HIS A 488 -19.56 12.62 -6.69
C HIS A 488 -19.23 11.95 -5.34
N LEU A 489 -19.89 10.84 -5.02
CA LEU A 489 -19.64 10.09 -3.78
C LEU A 489 -18.23 9.49 -3.76
N LEU A 490 -17.73 8.99 -4.89
CA LEU A 490 -16.40 8.43 -5.01
C LEU A 490 -15.33 9.52 -4.80
N GLU A 491 -15.47 10.67 -5.46
CA GLU A 491 -14.57 11.82 -5.29
C GLU A 491 -14.53 12.32 -3.84
N PHE A 492 -15.69 12.39 -3.18
CA PHE A 492 -15.76 12.75 -1.76
C PHE A 492 -15.00 11.72 -0.91
N ILE A 493 -15.21 10.42 -1.11
CA ILE A 493 -14.48 9.38 -0.38
C ILE A 493 -12.97 9.53 -0.58
N LEU A 494 -12.50 9.64 -1.82
CA LEU A 494 -11.06 9.74 -2.12
C LEU A 494 -10.45 11.03 -1.54
N GLY A 495 -11.15 12.16 -1.63
CA GLY A 495 -10.72 13.41 -0.99
C GLY A 495 -10.59 13.28 0.52
N LEU A 496 -11.57 12.66 1.17
CA LEU A 496 -11.55 12.41 2.61
C LEU A 496 -10.40 11.47 3.00
N LEU A 497 -10.17 10.37 2.29
CA LEU A 497 -9.08 9.45 2.62
C LEU A 497 -7.70 10.14 2.49
N ARG A 498 -7.49 10.96 1.45
CA ARG A 498 -6.27 11.76 1.27
C ARG A 498 -6.01 12.73 2.42
N ASP A 499 -7.05 13.42 2.89
CA ASP A 499 -6.93 14.33 4.04
C ASP A 499 -6.50 13.60 5.33
N PHE A 500 -6.73 12.28 5.42
CA PHE A 500 -6.27 11.43 6.51
C PHE A 500 -4.94 10.71 6.23
N GLY A 501 -4.27 10.98 5.11
CA GLY A 501 -2.95 10.45 4.75
C GLY A 501 -2.98 9.01 4.23
N LEU A 502 -4.14 8.51 3.82
CA LEU A 502 -4.28 7.24 3.11
C LEU A 502 -4.36 7.59 1.64
N ASP A 503 -3.35 7.34 0.81
CA ASP A 503 -3.29 7.81 -0.60
C ASP A 503 -3.21 6.68 -1.64
N ASP A 504 -3.10 5.43 -1.17
CA ASP A 504 -2.97 4.24 -2.01
C ASP A 504 -4.28 3.44 -2.00
N TYR A 505 -4.99 3.45 -3.13
CA TYR A 505 -6.32 2.88 -3.26
C TYR A 505 -6.46 1.94 -4.46
N TYR A 506 -7.38 1.01 -4.32
CA TYR A 506 -8.01 0.33 -5.45
C TYR A 506 -9.50 0.12 -5.15
N LEU A 507 -10.26 -0.24 -6.17
CA LEU A 507 -11.70 -0.45 -6.11
C LEU A 507 -12.02 -1.94 -6.24
N GLU A 508 -13.01 -2.39 -5.48
CA GLU A 508 -13.62 -3.70 -5.67
C GLU A 508 -15.07 -3.53 -6.14
N LEU A 509 -15.40 -4.16 -7.27
CA LEU A 509 -16.77 -4.24 -7.78
C LEU A 509 -17.40 -5.53 -7.31
N SER A 510 -18.25 -5.44 -6.29
CA SER A 510 -18.95 -6.61 -5.79
C SER A 510 -20.28 -6.83 -6.53
N THR A 511 -20.42 -8.00 -7.13
CA THR A 511 -21.60 -8.43 -7.92
C THR A 511 -22.31 -9.61 -7.25
N ARG A 512 -23.47 -10.02 -7.78
CA ARG A 512 -24.18 -11.20 -7.28
C ARG A 512 -23.44 -12.49 -7.62
N ASP A 513 -23.64 -13.50 -6.78
CA ASP A 513 -23.17 -14.87 -7.04
C ASP A 513 -24.32 -15.66 -7.65
N ASP A 514 -24.26 -15.87 -8.97
CA ASP A 514 -25.30 -16.58 -9.74
C ASP A 514 -25.44 -18.06 -9.32
N SER A 515 -24.48 -18.62 -8.56
CA SER A 515 -24.62 -19.97 -7.99
C SER A 515 -25.56 -20.02 -6.78
N LYS A 516 -25.94 -18.86 -6.22
CA LYS A 516 -26.82 -18.72 -5.04
C LYS A 516 -27.98 -17.76 -5.34
N PRO A 517 -28.87 -18.09 -6.29
CA PRO A 517 -29.95 -17.18 -6.71
C PRO A 517 -30.88 -16.79 -5.56
N ASP A 518 -31.13 -17.70 -4.60
CA ASP A 518 -32.01 -17.45 -3.45
C ASP A 518 -31.48 -16.35 -2.49
N LYS A 519 -30.20 -15.98 -2.59
CA LYS A 519 -29.58 -14.91 -1.78
C LYS A 519 -29.91 -13.52 -2.31
N PHE A 520 -30.19 -13.36 -3.60
CA PHE A 520 -30.29 -12.06 -4.26
C PHE A 520 -31.71 -11.79 -4.74
N ILE A 521 -32.12 -10.52 -4.70
CA ILE A 521 -33.42 -10.06 -5.18
C ILE A 521 -33.23 -9.07 -6.33
N GLY A 522 -34.33 -8.69 -6.99
CA GLY A 522 -34.30 -7.84 -8.18
C GLY A 522 -34.24 -8.65 -9.47
N SER A 523 -34.60 -8.01 -10.57
CA SER A 523 -34.55 -8.57 -11.92
C SER A 523 -33.12 -8.59 -12.47
N ASP A 524 -32.87 -9.44 -13.46
CA ASP A 524 -31.59 -9.48 -14.17
C ASP A 524 -31.26 -8.15 -14.84
N GLU A 525 -32.27 -7.42 -15.31
CA GLU A 525 -32.12 -6.09 -15.92
C GLU A 525 -31.67 -5.05 -14.89
N GLU A 526 -32.25 -5.04 -13.68
CA GLU A 526 -31.82 -4.13 -12.61
C GLU A 526 -30.37 -4.38 -12.19
N TRP A 527 -29.97 -5.65 -12.06
CA TRP A 527 -28.58 -6.02 -11.77
C TRP A 527 -27.62 -5.60 -12.89
N ALA A 528 -27.99 -5.84 -14.14
CA ALA A 528 -27.17 -5.46 -15.28
C ALA A 528 -27.01 -3.93 -15.38
N GLU A 529 -28.10 -3.17 -15.22
CA GLU A 529 -28.10 -1.70 -15.26
C GLU A 529 -27.21 -1.15 -14.13
N ALA A 530 -27.47 -1.54 -12.88
CA ALA A 530 -26.73 -1.03 -11.72
C ALA A 530 -25.25 -1.42 -11.75
N THR A 531 -24.91 -2.65 -12.18
CA THR A 531 -23.52 -3.10 -12.28
C THR A 531 -22.78 -2.33 -13.36
N SER A 532 -23.40 -2.12 -14.52
CA SER A 532 -22.82 -1.36 -15.63
C SER A 532 -22.54 0.09 -15.24
N VAL A 533 -23.46 0.74 -14.51
CA VAL A 533 -23.24 2.11 -14.02
C VAL A 533 -22.05 2.18 -13.06
N LEU A 534 -21.96 1.26 -12.10
CA LEU A 534 -20.84 1.20 -11.16
C LEU A 534 -19.51 0.93 -11.87
N GLU A 535 -19.47 -0.04 -12.77
CA GLU A 535 -18.27 -0.40 -13.54
C GLU A 535 -17.77 0.77 -14.40
N GLN A 536 -18.68 1.51 -15.06
CA GLN A 536 -18.33 2.67 -15.86
C GLN A 536 -17.70 3.79 -15.01
N VAL A 537 -18.32 4.13 -13.87
CA VAL A 537 -17.79 5.17 -12.98
C VAL A 537 -16.47 4.75 -12.34
N ALA A 538 -16.37 3.49 -11.91
CA ALA A 538 -15.13 2.95 -11.36
C ALA A 538 -13.98 2.98 -12.39
N THR A 539 -14.24 2.54 -13.62
CA THR A 539 -13.24 2.56 -14.70
C THR A 539 -12.84 4.00 -15.07
N ALA A 540 -13.80 4.92 -15.12
CA ALA A 540 -13.54 6.32 -15.42
C ALA A 540 -12.67 7.02 -14.37
N SER A 541 -12.69 6.54 -13.11
CA SER A 541 -11.84 7.07 -12.04
C SER A 541 -10.34 6.83 -12.25
N GLY A 542 -9.96 5.91 -13.15
CA GLY A 542 -8.57 5.52 -13.40
C GLY A 542 -7.96 4.61 -12.33
N LEU A 543 -8.71 4.24 -11.29
CA LEU A 543 -8.28 3.30 -10.26
C LEU A 543 -8.38 1.85 -10.74
N GLU A 544 -7.51 0.98 -10.21
CA GLU A 544 -7.61 -0.46 -10.43
C GLU A 544 -8.97 -0.98 -9.93
N LEU A 545 -9.67 -1.73 -10.78
CA LEU A 545 -10.97 -2.32 -10.48
C LEU A 545 -10.86 -3.84 -10.42
N VAL A 546 -11.03 -4.39 -9.22
CA VAL A 546 -10.95 -5.83 -8.95
C VAL A 546 -12.37 -6.40 -8.84
N PRO A 547 -12.68 -7.51 -9.54
CA PRO A 547 -13.99 -8.17 -9.40
C PRO A 547 -14.13 -8.91 -8.06
N ASP A 548 -15.27 -8.74 -7.39
CA ASP A 548 -15.63 -9.42 -6.14
C ASP A 548 -17.00 -10.15 -6.26
N PRO A 549 -17.06 -11.23 -7.06
CA PRO A 549 -18.31 -11.95 -7.30
C PRO A 549 -18.84 -12.59 -6.01
N GLY A 550 -20.10 -12.27 -5.68
CA GLY A 550 -20.77 -12.74 -4.47
C GLY A 550 -20.66 -11.82 -3.26
N GLY A 551 -19.80 -10.80 -3.32
CA GLY A 551 -19.62 -9.81 -2.25
C GLY A 551 -20.70 -8.73 -2.17
N ALA A 552 -21.61 -8.68 -3.14
CA ALA A 552 -22.74 -7.75 -3.15
C ALA A 552 -23.71 -8.00 -1.98
N ALA A 553 -24.46 -6.96 -1.61
CA ALA A 553 -25.61 -7.16 -0.74
C ALA A 553 -26.74 -7.85 -1.51
N TYR A 554 -27.71 -8.41 -0.79
CA TYR A 554 -28.83 -9.10 -1.41
C TYR A 554 -29.65 -8.21 -2.38
N TYR A 555 -29.62 -6.89 -2.18
CA TYR A 555 -30.45 -5.89 -2.87
C TYR A 555 -29.72 -5.05 -3.94
N GLY A 556 -28.45 -5.32 -4.23
CA GLY A 556 -27.75 -4.61 -5.29
C GLY A 556 -26.21 -4.63 -5.23
N PRO A 557 -25.55 -4.29 -6.36
CA PRO A 557 -24.10 -4.25 -6.47
C PRO A 557 -23.51 -3.07 -5.72
N LYS A 558 -22.20 -3.12 -5.44
CA LYS A 558 -21.46 -2.05 -4.74
C LYS A 558 -20.05 -1.90 -5.26
N ILE A 559 -19.53 -0.68 -5.12
CA ILE A 559 -18.09 -0.40 -5.18
C ILE A 559 -17.60 -0.24 -3.74
N SER A 560 -16.53 -0.94 -3.40
CA SER A 560 -15.81 -0.73 -2.14
C SER A 560 -14.46 -0.09 -2.41
N VAL A 561 -14.11 0.93 -1.61
CA VAL A 561 -12.78 1.55 -1.67
C VAL A 561 -11.87 0.84 -0.69
N GLN A 562 -10.82 0.24 -1.23
CA GLN A 562 -9.78 -0.46 -0.50
C GLN A 562 -8.57 0.45 -0.37
N ALA A 563 -8.08 0.67 0.84
CA ALA A 563 -6.91 1.51 1.09
C ALA A 563 -5.77 0.69 1.71
N ARG A 564 -4.55 0.86 1.22
CA ARG A 564 -3.35 0.27 1.82
C ARG A 564 -2.80 1.19 2.91
N ASP A 565 -2.51 0.64 4.08
CA ASP A 565 -1.90 1.40 5.18
C ASP A 565 -0.38 1.56 5.00
N ALA A 566 0.27 2.25 5.95
CA ALA A 566 1.70 2.56 5.91
C ALA A 566 2.64 1.33 5.90
N ILE A 567 2.13 0.12 6.10
CA ILE A 567 2.90 -1.13 6.01
C ILE A 567 2.35 -2.09 4.94
N GLY A 568 1.48 -1.60 4.06
CA GLY A 568 0.95 -2.31 2.89
C GLY A 568 -0.23 -3.24 3.18
N ARG A 569 -0.87 -3.17 4.36
CA ARG A 569 -2.09 -3.95 4.62
C ARG A 569 -3.31 -3.26 4.04
N THR A 570 -4.16 -4.04 3.39
CA THR A 570 -5.40 -3.53 2.81
C THR A 570 -6.52 -3.45 3.84
N TRP A 571 -7.24 -2.34 3.81
CA TRP A 571 -8.45 -2.12 4.59
C TRP A 571 -9.59 -1.66 3.70
N GLN A 572 -10.72 -2.36 3.77
CA GLN A 572 -11.97 -1.85 3.19
C GLN A 572 -12.45 -0.66 4.01
N MET A 573 -12.39 0.54 3.41
CA MET A 573 -12.70 1.80 4.11
C MET A 573 -14.13 2.24 3.88
N SER A 574 -14.53 2.29 2.61
CA SER A 574 -15.74 3.00 2.21
C SER A 574 -16.53 2.14 1.25
N THR A 575 -17.81 2.47 1.07
CA THR A 575 -18.68 1.74 0.16
C THR A 575 -19.67 2.69 -0.49
N ILE A 576 -19.94 2.47 -1.77
CA ILE A 576 -21.05 3.06 -2.52
C ILE A 576 -21.88 1.91 -3.05
N GLN A 577 -23.13 1.81 -2.65
CA GLN A 577 -23.96 0.65 -2.93
C GLN A 577 -25.32 1.05 -3.49
N TYR A 578 -25.70 0.41 -4.59
CA TYR A 578 -27.00 0.57 -5.23
C TYR A 578 -28.07 -0.22 -4.45
N ASP A 579 -29.27 0.34 -4.29
CA ASP A 579 -30.44 -0.36 -3.72
C ASP A 579 -31.70 -0.11 -4.56
N PHE A 580 -32.14 -1.16 -5.26
CA PHE A 580 -33.42 -1.19 -5.98
C PHE A 580 -34.55 -1.85 -5.16
N ASN A 581 -34.24 -2.47 -4.02
CA ASN A 581 -35.21 -3.16 -3.17
C ASN A 581 -35.98 -2.19 -2.28
N GLN A 582 -35.32 -1.42 -1.41
CA GLN A 582 -36.04 -0.60 -0.43
C GLN A 582 -36.96 0.46 -1.07
N PRO A 583 -36.59 1.11 -2.18
CA PRO A 583 -37.49 2.03 -2.88
C PRO A 583 -38.73 1.36 -3.48
N SER A 584 -38.69 0.05 -3.73
CA SER A 584 -39.74 -0.69 -4.46
C SER A 584 -41.13 -0.58 -3.83
N ALA A 585 -42.14 -0.78 -4.67
CA ALA A 585 -43.56 -0.79 -4.29
C ALA A 585 -43.89 -1.82 -3.20
N ASP A 586 -43.19 -2.96 -3.19
CA ASP A 586 -43.40 -4.05 -2.22
C ASP A 586 -42.73 -3.79 -0.86
N ARG A 587 -41.96 -2.71 -0.75
CA ARG A 587 -41.21 -2.30 0.46
C ARG A 587 -41.73 -0.98 1.00
N PHE A 588 -41.05 0.13 0.71
CA PHE A 588 -41.46 1.46 1.19
C PHE A 588 -42.36 2.21 0.20
N GLY A 589 -42.39 1.81 -1.08
CA GLY A 589 -43.14 2.49 -2.13
C GLY A 589 -42.70 3.94 -2.29
N LEU A 590 -41.41 4.18 -2.46
CA LEU A 590 -40.86 5.52 -2.57
C LEU A 590 -41.12 6.06 -3.98
N GLU A 591 -41.60 7.29 -4.07
CA GLU A 591 -41.94 7.91 -5.36
C GLU A 591 -41.67 9.41 -5.36
N TYR A 592 -41.33 9.95 -6.54
CA TYR A 592 -41.31 11.37 -6.85
C TYR A 592 -42.18 11.69 -8.06
N VAL A 593 -42.57 12.96 -8.20
CA VAL A 593 -43.28 13.47 -9.38
C VAL A 593 -42.27 13.95 -10.42
N ALA A 594 -42.23 13.27 -11.56
CA ALA A 594 -41.36 13.58 -12.69
C ALA A 594 -41.81 14.85 -13.46
N ALA A 595 -40.98 15.31 -14.39
CA ALA A 595 -41.23 16.53 -15.17
C ALA A 595 -42.51 16.45 -16.03
N ASP A 596 -42.89 15.24 -16.43
CA ASP A 596 -44.12 14.94 -17.19
C ASP A 596 -45.35 14.73 -16.29
N GLY A 597 -45.19 14.84 -14.97
CA GLY A 597 -46.24 14.61 -13.97
C GLY A 597 -46.46 13.15 -13.60
N SER A 598 -45.73 12.19 -14.19
CA SER A 598 -45.77 10.79 -13.79
C SER A 598 -45.14 10.58 -12.40
N ARG A 599 -45.58 9.54 -11.68
CA ARG A 599 -44.94 9.10 -10.44
C ARG A 599 -43.88 8.07 -10.80
N GLN A 600 -42.66 8.32 -10.36
CA GLN A 600 -41.49 7.48 -10.65
C GLN A 600 -40.81 7.07 -9.35
N GLN A 601 -40.23 5.87 -9.33
CA GLN A 601 -39.43 5.39 -8.21
C GLN A 601 -38.03 6.03 -8.26
N PRO A 602 -37.49 6.56 -7.15
CA PRO A 602 -36.11 7.04 -7.11
C PRO A 602 -35.14 5.86 -7.07
N VAL A 603 -33.94 6.07 -7.58
CA VAL A 603 -32.77 5.26 -7.26
C VAL A 603 -32.28 5.64 -5.86
N MET A 604 -31.97 4.65 -5.03
CA MET A 604 -31.37 4.84 -3.72
C MET A 604 -29.91 4.36 -3.74
N ILE A 605 -29.01 5.19 -3.25
CA ILE A 605 -27.58 4.90 -3.15
C ILE A 605 -27.17 5.04 -1.69
N HIS A 606 -26.66 3.95 -1.12
CA HIS A 606 -26.06 3.92 0.21
C HIS A 606 -24.60 4.31 0.10
N SER A 607 -24.12 5.13 1.02
CA SER A 607 -22.71 5.42 1.13
C SER A 607 -22.29 5.70 2.56
N ALA A 608 -21.12 5.18 2.94
CA ALA A 608 -20.39 5.56 4.15
C ALA A 608 -18.95 5.89 3.74
N LYS A 609 -18.43 7.04 4.20
CA LYS A 609 -17.13 7.55 3.74
C LYS A 609 -16.02 7.05 4.64
N PHE A 610 -16.17 7.13 5.95
CA PHE A 610 -15.29 6.41 6.89
C PHE A 610 -15.65 4.94 7.05
N GLY A 611 -16.89 4.57 6.74
CA GLY A 611 -17.45 3.29 7.15
C GLY A 611 -17.94 3.40 8.59
N SER A 612 -17.32 2.65 9.51
CA SER A 612 -17.54 2.88 10.95
C SER A 612 -16.42 3.73 11.53
N ILE A 613 -16.77 4.73 12.35
CA ILE A 613 -15.82 5.62 13.02
C ILE A 613 -14.83 4.80 13.88
N GLU A 614 -15.31 3.77 14.57
CA GLU A 614 -14.49 2.87 15.39
C GLU A 614 -13.40 2.20 14.55
N ARG A 615 -13.79 1.50 13.47
CA ARG A 615 -12.83 0.84 12.56
C ARG A 615 -11.83 1.83 12.00
N PHE A 616 -12.29 3.00 11.55
CA PHE A 616 -11.41 4.01 10.98
C PHE A 616 -10.40 4.53 12.01
N VAL A 617 -10.83 4.82 13.25
CA VAL A 617 -9.89 5.14 14.35
C VAL A 617 -8.88 4.02 14.57
N GLY A 618 -9.34 2.75 14.57
CA GLY A 618 -8.47 1.58 14.62
C GLY A 618 -7.38 1.65 13.57
N VAL A 619 -7.75 1.82 12.29
CA VAL A 619 -6.82 1.93 11.16
C VAL A 619 -5.89 3.13 11.30
N LEU A 620 -6.38 4.31 11.68
CA LEU A 620 -5.53 5.49 11.86
C LEU A 620 -4.49 5.30 12.97
N VAL A 621 -4.84 4.63 14.07
CA VAL A 621 -3.88 4.32 15.14
C VAL A 621 -2.73 3.48 14.57
N GLU A 622 -3.02 2.48 13.73
CA GLU A 622 -1.99 1.61 13.15
C GLU A 622 -1.19 2.31 12.04
N HIS A 623 -1.88 3.03 11.16
CA HIS A 623 -1.31 3.80 10.07
C HIS A 623 -0.27 4.80 10.59
N TYR A 624 -0.61 5.56 11.64
CA TYR A 624 0.30 6.53 12.25
C TYR A 624 1.22 5.94 13.32
N ALA A 625 1.12 4.65 13.64
CA ALA A 625 1.77 4.04 14.82
C ALA A 625 1.53 4.88 16.10
N GLY A 626 0.32 5.45 16.23
CA GLY A 626 -0.09 6.36 17.30
C GLY A 626 0.48 7.78 17.25
N ALA A 627 1.34 8.10 16.28
CA ALA A 627 1.97 9.42 16.12
C ALA A 627 1.14 10.33 15.20
N PHE A 628 -0.11 10.59 15.58
CA PHE A 628 -1.07 11.35 14.78
C PHE A 628 -0.54 12.70 14.27
N PRO A 629 -1.01 13.18 13.10
CA PRO A 629 -0.72 14.53 12.64
C PRO A 629 -1.28 15.56 13.63
N PRO A 630 -0.70 16.78 13.70
CA PRO A 630 -1.07 17.75 14.73
C PRO A 630 -2.57 18.06 14.77
N TRP A 631 -3.24 18.17 13.62
CA TRP A 631 -4.68 18.47 13.58
C TRP A 631 -5.55 17.38 14.23
N LEU A 632 -5.10 16.11 14.22
CA LEU A 632 -5.80 14.95 14.81
C LEU A 632 -5.32 14.60 16.23
N ALA A 633 -4.08 14.96 16.59
CA ALA A 633 -3.45 14.56 17.84
C ALA A 633 -4.27 15.00 19.08
N PRO A 634 -4.53 14.11 20.05
CA PRO A 634 -5.39 14.42 21.20
C PRO A 634 -4.84 15.57 22.05
N VAL A 635 -3.51 15.58 22.23
CA VAL A 635 -2.74 16.70 22.78
C VAL A 635 -1.81 17.18 21.68
N GLN A 636 -1.96 18.44 21.27
CA GLN A 636 -1.13 19.04 20.22
C GLN A 636 0.15 19.62 20.81
N VAL A 637 0.03 20.26 21.97
CA VAL A 637 1.14 20.90 22.68
C VAL A 637 1.19 20.43 24.14
N GLN A 638 2.37 19.99 24.59
CA GLN A 638 2.68 19.74 26.00
C GLN A 638 3.61 20.83 26.52
N GLY A 639 3.11 21.68 27.43
CA GLY A 639 3.91 22.61 28.21
C GLY A 639 4.74 21.87 29.27
N ILE A 640 6.05 22.08 29.29
CA ILE A 640 6.97 21.44 30.24
C ILE A 640 7.76 22.53 30.99
N PRO A 641 7.39 22.86 32.24
CA PRO A 641 8.14 23.82 33.04
C PRO A 641 9.46 23.21 33.52
N ILE A 642 10.58 23.95 33.41
CA ILE A 642 11.87 23.51 33.95
C ILE A 642 11.85 23.43 35.50
N ALA A 643 11.06 24.29 36.14
CA ALA A 643 10.82 24.34 37.57
C ALA A 643 9.38 24.78 37.83
N GLU A 644 8.81 24.43 38.98
CA GLU A 644 7.41 24.73 39.37
C GLU A 644 7.02 26.19 39.13
N ARG A 645 7.91 27.15 39.47
CA ARG A 645 7.69 28.59 39.26
C ARG A 645 7.45 29.02 37.80
N HIS A 646 7.77 28.19 36.81
CA HIS A 646 7.54 28.48 35.39
C HIS A 646 6.18 27.96 34.90
N ALA A 647 5.41 27.25 35.72
CA ALA A 647 4.12 26.70 35.34
C ALA A 647 3.13 27.80 34.96
N ASP A 648 3.00 28.86 35.77
CA ASP A 648 2.09 30.00 35.50
C ASP A 648 2.36 30.65 34.15
N TYR A 649 3.62 30.78 33.76
CA TYR A 649 4.01 31.30 32.45
C TYR A 649 3.53 30.40 31.31
N LEU A 650 3.74 29.10 31.42
CA LEU A 650 3.26 28.14 30.43
C LEU A 650 1.72 28.04 30.41
N TYR A 651 1.02 28.29 31.52
CA TYR A 651 -0.44 28.43 31.51
C TYR A 651 -0.91 29.65 30.75
N ASP A 652 -0.20 30.78 30.81
CA ASP A 652 -0.53 31.93 29.98
C ASP A 652 -0.36 31.60 28.49
N VAL A 653 0.76 30.97 28.12
CA VAL A 653 1.01 30.49 26.75
C VAL A 653 -0.08 29.51 26.31
N ALA A 654 -0.42 28.53 27.16
CA ALA A 654 -1.48 27.57 26.90
C ALA A 654 -2.85 28.24 26.72
N ARG A 655 -3.15 29.31 27.47
CA ARG A 655 -4.40 30.08 27.33
C ARG A 655 -4.47 30.75 25.97
N ARG A 656 -3.36 31.35 25.48
CA ARG A 656 -3.29 31.98 24.15
C ARG A 656 -3.50 30.97 23.02
N LEU A 657 -2.87 29.79 23.12
CA LEU A 657 -3.05 28.69 22.17
C LEU A 657 -4.49 28.14 22.20
N LYS A 658 -5.05 27.88 23.38
CA LYS A 658 -6.44 27.40 23.55
C LYS A 658 -7.47 28.37 23.00
N ALA A 659 -7.26 29.68 23.15
CA ALA A 659 -8.13 30.71 22.57
C ALA A 659 -8.20 30.65 21.03
N ARG A 660 -7.24 29.98 20.39
CA ARG A 660 -7.18 29.76 18.94
C ARG A 660 -7.53 28.32 18.54
N GLY A 661 -8.14 27.54 19.46
CA GLY A 661 -8.61 26.18 19.18
C GLY A 661 -7.57 25.07 19.36
N ILE A 662 -6.36 25.40 19.83
CA ILE A 662 -5.29 24.40 20.04
C ILE A 662 -5.48 23.63 21.34
N ARG A 663 -5.25 22.31 21.27
CA ARG A 663 -5.32 21.39 22.41
C ARG A 663 -3.98 21.34 23.14
N VAL A 664 -3.95 21.96 24.33
CA VAL A 664 -2.74 22.12 25.13
C VAL A 664 -2.91 21.54 26.53
N GLU A 665 -1.90 20.80 26.99
CA GLU A 665 -1.72 20.38 28.37
C GLU A 665 -0.43 20.96 28.94
N VAL A 666 -0.37 21.19 30.26
CA VAL A 666 0.84 21.61 30.98
C VAL A 666 1.17 20.54 32.00
N ASP A 667 2.40 20.02 31.97
CA ASP A 667 2.86 18.97 32.89
C ASP A 667 3.38 19.60 34.19
N GLU A 668 2.51 19.70 35.18
CA GLU A 668 2.83 20.19 36.54
C GLU A 668 3.37 19.11 37.47
N SER A 669 3.61 17.87 37.01
CA SER A 669 4.08 16.81 37.90
C SER A 669 5.42 17.14 38.55
N ASP A 670 5.71 16.54 39.71
CA ASP A 670 7.00 16.69 40.41
C ASP A 670 8.16 15.96 39.69
N ASP A 671 7.92 15.41 38.49
CA ASP A 671 8.92 14.72 37.70
C ASP A 671 10.02 15.68 37.22
N ARG A 672 11.25 15.15 37.12
CA ARG A 672 12.35 15.89 36.49
C ARG A 672 12.00 16.17 35.02
N MET A 673 12.37 17.34 34.51
CA MET A 673 12.11 17.77 33.13
C MET A 673 12.42 16.69 32.07
N GLN A 674 13.54 15.97 32.19
CA GLN A 674 13.89 14.89 31.25
C GLN A 674 12.87 13.73 31.26
N LYS A 675 12.29 13.42 32.43
CA LYS A 675 11.23 12.41 32.55
C LYS A 675 9.92 12.93 31.94
N LYS A 676 9.57 14.21 32.14
CA LYS A 676 8.42 14.87 31.47
C LYS A 676 8.53 14.82 29.95
N ILE A 677 9.70 15.16 29.41
CA ILE A 677 10.00 15.06 27.96
C ILE A 677 9.83 13.62 27.48
N ARG A 678 10.40 12.64 28.20
CA ARG A 678 10.25 11.22 27.84
C ARG A 678 8.80 10.78 27.86
N ASN A 679 8.02 11.19 28.86
CA ASN A 679 6.59 10.87 28.95
C ASN A 679 5.83 11.46 27.75
N ALA A 680 6.08 12.72 27.40
CA ALA A 680 5.47 13.37 26.24
C ALA A 680 5.86 12.72 24.91
N GLN A 681 7.11 12.24 24.77
CA GLN A 681 7.56 11.46 23.61
C GLN A 681 6.86 10.10 23.52
N LEU A 682 6.71 9.39 24.65
CA LEU A 682 5.98 8.12 24.71
C LEU A 682 4.48 8.31 24.37
N GLN A 683 3.91 9.43 24.80
CA GLN A 683 2.56 9.87 24.43
C GLN A 683 2.48 10.46 23.02
N LYS A 684 3.62 10.51 22.30
CA LYS A 684 3.74 10.97 20.91
C LYS A 684 3.11 12.35 20.70
N VAL A 685 3.29 13.29 21.63
CA VAL A 685 2.79 14.66 21.47
C VAL A 685 3.55 15.36 20.32
N PRO A 686 2.89 16.07 19.38
CA PRO A 686 3.57 16.77 18.28
C PRO A 686 4.59 17.81 18.75
N PHE A 687 4.19 18.68 19.68
CA PHE A 687 5.00 19.80 20.15
C PHE A 687 5.20 19.74 21.66
N MET A 688 6.45 19.67 22.11
CA MET A 688 6.80 19.87 23.52
C MET A 688 7.33 21.31 23.67
N VAL A 689 6.64 22.13 24.45
CA VAL A 689 6.98 23.55 24.66
C VAL A 689 7.54 23.71 26.06
N ILE A 690 8.81 24.09 26.16
CA ILE A 690 9.60 24.13 27.38
C ILE A 690 9.85 25.59 27.77
N ALA A 691 9.80 25.90 29.07
CA ALA A 691 10.17 27.22 29.58
C ALA A 691 10.99 27.15 30.88
N GLY A 692 12.13 27.84 30.87
CA GLY A 692 12.97 28.15 32.03
C GLY A 692 13.03 29.65 32.34
N ASP A 693 13.89 30.03 33.30
CA ASP A 693 14.04 31.43 33.71
C ASP A 693 14.39 32.35 32.52
N GLN A 694 15.26 31.91 31.60
CA GLN A 694 15.65 32.67 30.41
C GLN A 694 14.50 32.86 29.42
N ASP A 695 13.68 31.81 29.20
CA ASP A 695 12.52 31.89 28.31
C ASP A 695 11.47 32.85 28.88
N VAL A 696 11.23 32.78 30.19
CA VAL A 696 10.28 33.67 30.91
C VAL A 696 10.73 35.13 30.82
N GLU A 697 12.01 35.42 31.06
CA GLU A 697 12.56 36.78 30.98
C GLU A 697 12.47 37.34 29.55
N ALA A 698 12.68 36.50 28.53
CA ALA A 698 12.66 36.89 27.13
C ALA A 698 11.26 36.93 26.50
N GLY A 699 10.21 36.50 27.20
CA GLY A 699 8.87 36.32 26.60
C GLY A 699 8.88 35.28 25.47
N ALA A 700 9.66 34.21 25.65
CA ALA A 700 9.90 33.15 24.69
C ALA A 700 9.57 31.76 25.25
N VAL A 701 9.68 30.74 24.41
CA VAL A 701 9.62 29.32 24.75
C VAL A 701 10.61 28.54 23.89
N SER A 702 10.91 27.32 24.31
CA SER A 702 11.76 26.39 23.57
C SER A 702 10.93 25.20 23.07
N PHE A 703 10.91 24.95 21.76
CA PHE A 703 10.25 23.78 21.16
C PHE A 703 11.16 22.58 21.17
N ARG A 704 10.60 21.41 21.47
CA ARG A 704 11.19 20.11 21.18
C ARG A 704 10.20 19.26 20.39
N TYR A 705 10.66 18.67 19.31
CA TYR A 705 9.83 17.86 18.41
C TYR A 705 10.02 16.36 18.66
N ARG A 706 9.17 15.53 18.05
CA ARG A 706 9.17 14.07 18.23
C ARG A 706 10.49 13.41 17.78
N ASP A 707 11.12 13.95 16.75
CA ASP A 707 12.41 13.51 16.21
C ASP A 707 13.62 13.87 17.11
N GLY A 708 13.38 14.68 18.16
CA GLY A 708 14.40 15.13 19.09
C GLY A 708 15.04 16.48 18.74
N HIS A 709 14.69 17.09 17.60
CA HIS A 709 15.10 18.45 17.26
C HIS A 709 14.56 19.47 18.27
N GLN A 710 15.29 20.59 18.47
CA GLN A 710 14.95 21.60 19.46
C GLN A 710 15.27 23.01 18.98
N ASP A 711 14.27 23.89 19.01
CA ASP A 711 14.39 25.33 18.73
C ASP A 711 14.23 26.12 20.03
N ASN A 712 15.21 26.91 20.41
CA ASN A 712 15.16 27.69 21.66
C ASN A 712 14.91 29.17 21.41
N GLY A 713 14.33 29.86 22.39
CA GLY A 713 14.15 31.32 22.34
C GLY A 713 13.11 31.78 21.31
N VAL A 714 12.14 30.94 20.98
CA VAL A 714 11.04 31.27 20.07
C VAL A 714 10.06 32.16 20.82
N SER A 715 9.79 33.37 20.32
CA SER A 715 8.80 34.27 20.95
C SER A 715 7.44 33.60 21.11
N VAL A 716 6.68 33.95 22.15
CA VAL A 716 5.34 33.34 22.38
C VAL A 716 4.41 33.58 21.18
N GLU A 717 4.46 34.76 20.56
CA GLU A 717 3.68 35.08 19.37
C GLU A 717 4.05 34.16 18.19
N GLU A 718 5.34 33.98 17.92
CA GLU A 718 5.80 33.06 16.89
C GLU A 718 5.44 31.60 17.20
N ALA A 719 5.54 31.19 18.47
CA ALA A 719 5.18 29.86 18.92
C ALA A 719 3.70 29.54 18.64
N VAL A 720 2.81 30.51 18.91
CA VAL A 720 1.38 30.39 18.64
C VAL A 720 1.12 30.23 17.15
N GLU A 721 1.68 31.11 16.31
CA GLU A 721 1.48 31.05 14.86
C GLU A 721 2.09 29.78 14.25
N ARG A 722 3.23 29.33 14.77
CA ARG A 722 3.87 28.08 14.35
C ARG A 722 2.97 26.88 14.62
N VAL A 723 2.42 26.75 15.82
CA VAL A 723 1.51 25.63 16.16
C VAL A 723 0.22 25.71 15.35
N LEU A 724 -0.36 26.91 15.18
CA LEU A 724 -1.58 27.10 14.40
C LEU A 724 -1.41 26.67 12.95
N ARG A 725 -0.29 27.01 12.31
CA ARG A 725 0.00 26.60 10.94
C ARG A 725 -0.04 25.08 10.79
N HIS A 726 0.65 24.36 11.66
CA HIS A 726 0.68 22.90 11.63
C HIS A 726 -0.64 22.23 12.04
N ALA A 727 -1.44 22.91 12.86
CA ALA A 727 -2.75 22.42 13.28
C ALA A 727 -3.85 22.66 12.23
N ALA A 728 -3.70 23.68 11.38
CA ALA A 728 -4.58 23.98 10.25
C ALA A 728 -4.22 23.19 8.99
N ASP A 729 -3.02 22.62 8.94
CA ASP A 729 -2.60 21.76 7.85
C ASP A 729 -3.17 20.35 8.04
N HIS A 730 -4.27 20.07 7.35
CA HIS A 730 -4.92 18.76 7.36
C HIS A 730 -4.06 17.70 6.67
N THR A 731 -3.07 18.12 5.88
CA THR A 731 -2.26 17.24 5.04
C THR A 731 -0.80 17.46 5.40
N ARG A 732 -0.06 16.42 5.79
CA ARG A 732 1.39 16.45 5.54
C ARG A 732 1.50 16.37 4.00
N ARG A 733 1.44 17.52 3.32
CA ARG A 733 1.20 17.56 1.87
C ARG A 733 2.36 16.98 1.09
N VAL A 734 2.05 15.94 0.33
CA VAL A 734 2.23 15.99 -1.13
C VAL A 734 0.82 15.97 -1.71
N LEU A 735 0.35 17.08 -2.29
CA LEU A 735 -0.90 17.06 -3.05
C LEU A 735 -0.67 16.28 -4.35
N PRO A 736 -1.60 15.41 -4.80
CA PRO A 736 -1.58 14.93 -6.17
C PRO A 736 -1.88 16.11 -7.12
N ASN A 737 -0.97 16.32 -8.06
CA ASN A 737 -1.03 17.23 -9.22
C ASN A 737 -1.81 18.55 -9.03
N HIS A 738 -1.11 19.61 -8.62
CA HIS A 738 -1.67 20.97 -8.54
C HIS A 738 -1.71 21.71 -9.89
N PHE A 739 -1.25 21.10 -11.00
CA PHE A 739 -1.37 21.65 -12.35
C PHE A 739 -2.70 21.22 -12.97
N ASP A 740 -3.82 21.64 -12.38
CA ASP A 740 -5.16 21.30 -12.84
C ASP A 740 -5.61 22.15 -14.05
N ALA A 741 -6.90 22.07 -14.42
CA ALA A 741 -7.46 22.83 -15.53
C ALA A 741 -7.36 24.35 -15.36
N ASP A 742 -7.47 24.87 -14.13
CA ASP A 742 -7.39 26.30 -13.85
C ASP A 742 -5.96 26.82 -14.02
N VAL A 743 -4.99 26.05 -13.53
CA VAL A 743 -3.56 26.35 -13.74
C VAL A 743 -3.22 26.24 -15.22
N ALA A 744 -3.62 25.16 -15.90
CA ALA A 744 -3.35 24.97 -17.32
C ALA A 744 -3.94 26.09 -18.20
N ALA A 745 -5.12 26.62 -17.86
CA ALA A 745 -5.77 27.70 -18.61
C ALA A 745 -4.99 29.02 -18.56
N THR A 746 -4.18 29.23 -17.53
CA THR A 746 -3.42 30.47 -17.30
C THR A 746 -1.90 30.28 -17.42
N TYR A 747 -1.43 29.05 -17.60
CA TYR A 747 0.01 28.71 -17.58
C TYR A 747 0.84 29.44 -18.64
N ASP A 748 0.25 29.73 -19.80
CA ASP A 748 0.92 30.44 -20.90
C ASP A 748 0.60 31.94 -20.94
N ASP A 749 0.14 32.53 -19.82
CA ASP A 749 -0.13 33.97 -19.74
C ASP A 749 1.13 34.79 -20.12
N PRO A 750 1.06 35.68 -21.12
CA PRO A 750 2.19 36.55 -21.50
C PRO A 750 2.67 37.49 -20.40
N ALA A 751 1.89 37.70 -19.34
CA ALA A 751 2.28 38.50 -18.18
C ALA A 751 3.28 37.78 -17.27
N ASP A 752 3.40 36.44 -17.37
CA ASP A 752 4.42 35.68 -16.65
C ASP A 752 5.78 35.83 -17.36
N PRO A 753 6.83 36.33 -16.68
CA PRO A 753 8.18 36.43 -17.24
C PRO A 753 8.75 35.11 -17.78
N ALA A 754 8.32 33.96 -17.25
CA ALA A 754 8.74 32.65 -17.76
C ALA A 754 8.21 32.35 -19.18
N ASN A 755 7.19 33.10 -19.63
CA ASN A 755 6.58 32.99 -20.95
C ASN A 755 7.11 34.04 -21.95
N ASP A 756 8.15 34.81 -21.59
CA ASP A 756 8.82 35.74 -22.50
C ASP A 756 9.30 35.00 -23.78
N PRO A 757 8.79 35.35 -24.98
CA PRO A 757 9.14 34.68 -26.22
C PRO A 757 10.65 34.64 -26.52
N ASP A 758 11.38 35.69 -26.14
CA ASP A 758 12.83 35.76 -26.38
C ASP A 758 13.59 34.81 -25.45
N LEU A 759 13.12 34.64 -24.20
CA LEU A 759 13.68 33.69 -23.25
C LEU A 759 13.41 32.25 -23.69
N VAL A 760 12.17 31.95 -24.09
CA VAL A 760 11.79 30.62 -24.60
C VAL A 760 12.57 30.28 -25.87
N ALA A 761 12.72 31.24 -26.80
CA ALA A 761 13.50 31.04 -28.02
C ALA A 761 14.98 30.74 -27.72
N ARG A 762 15.63 31.52 -26.84
CA ARG A 762 17.02 31.27 -26.42
C ARG A 762 17.19 29.91 -25.74
N THR A 763 16.24 29.55 -24.88
CA THR A 763 16.22 28.24 -24.20
C THR A 763 16.20 27.11 -25.23
N ALA A 764 15.28 27.18 -26.20
CA ALA A 764 15.17 26.19 -27.25
C ALA A 764 16.40 26.16 -28.19
N ASP A 765 17.04 27.30 -28.47
CA ASP A 765 18.30 27.35 -29.25
C ASP A 765 19.43 26.59 -28.52
N VAL A 766 19.62 26.86 -27.23
CA VAL A 766 20.66 26.19 -26.43
C VAL A 766 20.40 24.69 -26.29
N LEU A 767 19.14 24.29 -26.08
CA LEU A 767 18.77 22.88 -26.02
C LEU A 767 18.97 22.19 -27.38
N ALA A 768 18.67 22.87 -28.50
CA ALA A 768 18.93 22.32 -29.83
C ALA A 768 20.43 22.11 -30.09
N ASP A 769 21.28 23.06 -29.67
CA ASP A 769 22.73 22.92 -29.73
C ASP A 769 23.23 21.70 -28.92
N LEU A 770 22.69 21.51 -27.71
CA LEU A 770 23.08 20.40 -26.82
C LEU A 770 22.57 19.05 -27.32
N ALA A 771 21.39 19.00 -27.93
CA ALA A 771 20.87 17.80 -28.57
C ALA A 771 21.68 17.38 -29.80
N GLY A 772 22.38 18.31 -30.47
CA GLY A 772 23.28 18.01 -31.59
C GLY A 772 22.60 17.35 -32.79
N GLY A 773 21.31 17.64 -33.02
CA GLY A 773 20.48 16.98 -34.04
C GLY A 773 19.90 15.63 -33.62
N GLY A 774 20.06 15.25 -32.35
CA GLY A 774 19.57 14.04 -31.74
C GLY A 774 18.16 14.11 -31.16
N ARG A 775 17.81 13.14 -30.30
CA ARG A 775 16.49 13.07 -29.64
C ARG A 775 16.53 13.74 -28.27
N ALA A 776 15.45 14.40 -27.89
CA ALA A 776 15.30 15.05 -26.59
C ALA A 776 14.11 14.51 -25.79
N LEU A 777 14.26 14.44 -24.47
CA LEU A 777 13.20 14.13 -23.50
C LEU A 777 13.00 15.32 -22.58
N GLU A 778 11.79 15.88 -22.53
CA GLU A 778 11.39 16.84 -21.51
C GLU A 778 10.68 16.12 -20.35
N LEU A 779 11.20 16.26 -19.15
CA LEU A 779 10.53 15.80 -17.93
C LEU A 779 9.61 16.93 -17.44
N ALA A 780 8.33 16.63 -17.20
CA ALA A 780 7.27 17.61 -16.95
C ALA A 780 7.10 18.63 -18.10
N VAL A 781 6.69 18.12 -19.26
CA VAL A 781 6.57 18.89 -20.53
C VAL A 781 5.50 19.98 -20.51
N GLY A 782 4.54 19.90 -19.58
CA GLY A 782 3.49 20.90 -19.37
C GLY A 782 2.67 21.19 -20.64
N THR A 783 2.42 22.47 -20.89
CA THR A 783 1.72 22.95 -22.09
C THR A 783 2.58 22.93 -23.36
N GLY A 784 3.80 22.37 -23.31
CA GLY A 784 4.74 22.33 -24.42
C GLY A 784 5.47 23.65 -24.68
N ARG A 785 5.58 24.52 -23.66
CA ARG A 785 6.23 25.84 -23.73
C ARG A 785 7.62 25.80 -24.36
N VAL A 786 8.42 24.79 -24.01
CA VAL A 786 9.80 24.63 -24.53
C VAL A 786 9.86 23.53 -25.58
N ALA A 787 9.19 22.40 -25.36
CA ALA A 787 9.13 21.28 -26.30
C ALA A 787 8.72 21.68 -27.73
N LEU A 788 7.69 22.52 -27.90
CA LEU A 788 7.21 22.89 -29.24
C LEU A 788 8.22 23.78 -30.00
N PRO A 789 8.77 24.87 -29.41
CA PRO A 789 9.87 25.60 -30.02
C PRO A 789 11.12 24.77 -30.28
N LEU A 790 11.44 23.80 -29.44
CA LEU A 790 12.57 22.88 -29.64
C LEU A 790 12.32 21.93 -30.81
N ALA A 791 11.11 21.36 -30.91
CA ALA A 791 10.70 20.53 -32.03
C ALA A 791 10.72 21.31 -33.36
N ALA A 792 10.31 22.59 -33.35
CA ALA A 792 10.37 23.46 -34.52
C ALA A 792 11.81 23.70 -35.04
N ARG A 793 12.84 23.46 -34.21
CA ARG A 793 14.26 23.51 -34.59
C ARG A 793 14.79 22.19 -35.15
N GLY A 794 13.91 21.20 -35.36
CA GLY A 794 14.24 19.91 -35.95
C GLY A 794 14.72 18.85 -34.95
N VAL A 795 14.57 19.09 -33.65
CA VAL A 795 14.88 18.11 -32.60
C VAL A 795 13.66 17.20 -32.39
N ALA A 796 13.87 15.89 -32.33
CA ALA A 796 12.80 14.95 -32.04
C ALA A 796 12.55 14.90 -30.52
N VAL A 797 11.50 15.58 -30.05
CA VAL A 797 11.16 15.74 -28.63
C VAL A 797 10.08 14.75 -28.20
N ALA A 798 10.29 14.06 -27.08
CA ALA A 798 9.27 13.34 -26.32
C ALA A 798 9.09 14.01 -24.94
N GLY A 799 7.93 13.83 -24.31
CA GLY A 799 7.63 14.41 -23.00
C GLY A 799 7.07 13.39 -22.01
N VAL A 800 7.30 13.64 -20.72
CA VAL A 800 6.56 13.05 -19.61
C VAL A 800 5.79 14.17 -18.92
N GLU A 801 4.52 13.98 -18.60
CA GLU A 801 3.70 14.98 -17.90
C GLU A 801 2.70 14.31 -16.97
N LEU A 802 2.56 14.84 -15.75
CA LEU A 802 1.60 14.31 -14.77
C LEU A 802 0.18 14.82 -15.05
N SER A 803 0.05 16.03 -15.59
CA SER A 803 -1.23 16.70 -15.81
C SER A 803 -1.83 16.49 -17.20
N GLU A 804 -2.99 15.82 -17.21
CA GLU A 804 -3.83 15.72 -18.41
C GLU A 804 -4.29 17.08 -18.92
N ALA A 805 -4.61 18.03 -18.03
CA ALA A 805 -5.04 19.37 -18.41
C ALA A 805 -3.93 20.13 -19.15
N MET A 806 -2.70 20.04 -18.66
CA MET A 806 -1.52 20.64 -19.31
C MET A 806 -1.28 20.01 -20.68
N VAL A 807 -1.39 18.68 -20.77
CA VAL A 807 -1.30 17.96 -22.05
C VAL A 807 -2.43 18.36 -22.99
N ALA A 808 -3.66 18.54 -22.52
CA ALA A 808 -4.76 18.99 -23.37
C ALA A 808 -4.47 20.36 -24.00
N VAL A 809 -3.92 21.29 -23.22
CA VAL A 809 -3.45 22.60 -23.74
C VAL A 809 -2.32 22.39 -24.75
N LEU A 810 -1.31 21.58 -24.44
CA LEU A 810 -0.22 21.22 -25.37
C LEU A 810 -0.79 20.72 -26.70
N ARG A 811 -1.72 19.76 -26.66
CA ARG A 811 -2.32 19.13 -27.84
C ARG A 811 -3.10 20.12 -28.71
N SER A 812 -3.66 21.16 -28.11
CA SER A 812 -4.39 22.20 -28.85
C SER A 812 -3.47 23.17 -29.60
N LYS A 813 -2.19 23.28 -29.22
CA LYS A 813 -1.22 24.17 -29.86
C LYS A 813 -0.68 23.59 -31.18
N PRO A 814 -0.27 24.45 -32.15
CA PRO A 814 0.36 24.00 -33.39
C PRO A 814 1.56 23.09 -33.13
N GLY A 815 1.56 21.91 -33.76
CA GLY A 815 2.60 20.88 -33.59
C GLY A 815 2.43 19.98 -32.35
N GLY A 816 1.58 20.36 -31.40
CA GLY A 816 1.38 19.62 -30.14
C GLY A 816 0.75 18.25 -30.31
N ALA A 817 -0.17 18.08 -31.25
CA ALA A 817 -0.76 16.78 -31.56
C ALA A 817 0.28 15.73 -32.03
N ALA A 818 1.42 16.16 -32.57
CA ALA A 818 2.47 15.27 -33.10
C ALA A 818 3.55 14.91 -32.05
N LEU A 819 3.57 15.55 -30.88
CA LEU A 819 4.61 15.35 -29.87
C LEU A 819 4.30 14.14 -28.97
N PRO A 820 5.12 13.08 -28.91
CA PRO A 820 4.85 11.95 -28.02
C PRO A 820 4.91 12.39 -26.55
N VAL A 821 3.84 12.17 -25.79
CA VAL A 821 3.78 12.49 -24.35
C VAL A 821 3.26 11.27 -23.60
N VAL A 822 3.99 10.87 -22.56
CA VAL A 822 3.56 9.85 -21.61
C VAL A 822 2.96 10.55 -20.39
N LEU A 823 1.74 10.17 -20.03
CA LEU A 823 1.12 10.62 -18.79
C LEU A 823 1.69 9.86 -17.59
N GLY A 824 2.12 10.60 -16.55
CA GLY A 824 2.61 10.06 -15.29
C GLY A 824 3.70 10.91 -14.63
N ASP A 825 4.14 10.47 -13.45
CA ASP A 825 5.14 11.18 -12.64
C ASP A 825 6.56 10.99 -13.22
N MET A 826 7.33 12.07 -13.32
CA MET A 826 8.75 12.03 -13.74
C MET A 826 9.69 11.36 -12.74
N ALA A 827 9.24 11.15 -11.50
CA ALA A 827 9.95 10.35 -10.49
C ALA A 827 9.70 8.83 -10.64
N ASP A 828 8.69 8.42 -11.41
CA ASP A 828 8.38 7.00 -11.64
C ASP A 828 9.24 6.42 -12.78
N PRO A 829 10.10 5.41 -12.50
CA PRO A 829 10.98 4.83 -13.51
C PRO A 829 10.24 4.13 -14.65
N GLU A 830 9.07 3.52 -14.38
CA GLU A 830 8.28 2.84 -15.41
C GLU A 830 7.62 3.85 -16.34
N VAL A 831 7.08 4.94 -15.79
CA VAL A 831 6.52 6.05 -16.58
C VAL A 831 7.58 6.62 -17.52
N VAL A 832 8.75 6.96 -16.98
CA VAL A 832 9.81 7.59 -17.78
C VAL A 832 10.35 6.62 -18.84
N ALA A 833 10.46 5.33 -18.53
CA ALA A 833 10.88 4.31 -19.50
C ALA A 833 9.93 4.20 -20.71
N ARG A 834 8.61 4.41 -20.52
CA ARG A 834 7.64 4.43 -21.64
C ARG A 834 7.86 5.56 -22.63
N ALA A 835 8.52 6.66 -22.24
CA ALA A 835 8.88 7.73 -23.17
C ALA A 835 9.99 7.29 -24.15
N GLY A 836 10.67 6.18 -23.86
CA GLY A 836 11.72 5.56 -24.64
C GLY A 836 13.11 5.75 -24.03
N ASP A 837 14.13 5.33 -24.76
CA ASP A 837 15.54 5.45 -24.39
C ASP A 837 16.39 6.01 -25.54
N GLY A 838 17.70 6.09 -25.31
CA GLY A 838 18.67 6.52 -26.32
C GLY A 838 18.63 8.02 -26.63
N PHE A 839 18.17 8.85 -25.69
CA PHE A 839 18.12 10.29 -25.87
C PHE A 839 19.51 10.92 -25.81
N ASP A 840 19.71 11.96 -26.62
CA ASP A 840 20.89 12.81 -26.61
C ASP A 840 20.83 13.86 -25.51
N LEU A 841 19.60 14.30 -25.22
CA LEU A 841 19.28 15.34 -24.28
C LEU A 841 18.08 14.90 -23.43
N ALA A 842 18.21 14.99 -22.12
CA ALA A 842 17.09 15.02 -21.20
C ALA A 842 17.10 16.39 -20.53
N TYR A 843 15.94 17.02 -20.32
CA TYR A 843 15.91 18.34 -19.69
C TYR A 843 14.70 18.57 -18.80
N LEU A 844 14.91 19.43 -17.79
CA LEU A 844 13.94 19.82 -16.78
C LEU A 844 14.22 21.27 -16.36
N VAL A 845 13.41 22.21 -16.84
CA VAL A 845 13.76 23.65 -16.83
C VAL A 845 12.73 24.50 -16.08
N PHE A 846 13.01 25.77 -15.81
CA PHE A 846 12.12 26.69 -15.08
C PHE A 846 11.70 26.23 -13.66
N ASN A 847 12.66 25.81 -12.82
CA ASN A 847 12.45 25.39 -11.43
C ASN A 847 11.63 24.11 -11.23
N THR A 848 11.31 23.39 -12.30
CA THR A 848 10.35 22.27 -12.26
C THR A 848 10.78 21.10 -11.37
N ILE A 849 12.08 20.91 -11.13
CA ILE A 849 12.59 19.94 -10.14
C ILE A 849 12.07 20.21 -8.73
N GLY A 850 11.74 21.46 -8.41
CA GLY A 850 11.19 21.85 -7.12
C GLY A 850 9.80 21.27 -6.87
N ASN A 851 9.05 20.90 -7.91
CA ASN A 851 7.74 20.26 -7.78
C ASN A 851 7.84 18.86 -7.16
N LEU A 852 9.02 18.23 -7.20
CA LEU A 852 9.31 17.01 -6.44
C LEU A 852 9.67 17.42 -5.01
N THR A 853 8.67 17.37 -4.14
CA THR A 853 8.75 17.92 -2.78
C THR A 853 9.57 17.06 -1.81
N THR A 854 10.05 15.89 -2.23
CA THR A 854 10.93 15.04 -1.42
C THR A 854 12.30 14.88 -2.06
N GLN A 855 13.33 14.69 -1.23
CA GLN A 855 14.69 14.43 -1.72
C GLN A 855 14.74 13.12 -2.53
N ASP A 856 14.03 12.08 -2.09
CA ASP A 856 13.99 10.77 -2.77
C ASP A 856 13.38 10.88 -4.17
N ALA A 857 12.31 11.66 -4.34
CA ALA A 857 11.71 11.90 -5.65
C ALA A 857 12.68 12.68 -6.56
N GLN A 858 13.38 13.69 -6.04
CA GLN A 858 14.42 14.40 -6.79
C GLN A 858 15.56 13.45 -7.21
N VAL A 859 16.03 12.56 -6.32
CA VAL A 859 17.04 11.54 -6.64
C VAL A 859 16.54 10.58 -7.72
N ALA A 860 15.29 10.11 -7.62
CA ALA A 860 14.67 9.23 -8.61
C ALA A 860 14.59 9.91 -9.98
N CYS A 861 14.19 11.18 -10.05
CA CYS A 861 14.19 11.95 -11.30
C CYS A 861 15.57 12.01 -11.97
N PHE A 862 16.66 12.20 -11.20
CA PHE A 862 18.02 12.16 -11.74
C PHE A 862 18.40 10.76 -12.25
N ALA A 863 18.02 9.70 -11.53
CA ALA A 863 18.25 8.33 -11.96
C ALA A 863 17.49 8.00 -13.26
N ASN A 864 16.23 8.42 -13.35
CA ASN A 864 15.38 8.22 -14.52
C ASN A 864 15.92 8.99 -15.74
N ALA A 865 16.32 10.25 -15.56
CA ALA A 865 16.96 11.02 -16.62
C ALA A 865 18.25 10.35 -17.12
N ALA A 866 19.10 9.87 -16.20
CA ALA A 866 20.33 9.17 -16.58
C ALA A 866 20.03 7.86 -17.33
N ALA A 867 19.02 7.10 -16.92
CA ALA A 867 18.67 5.82 -17.51
C ALA A 867 18.28 5.95 -19.00
N THR A 868 17.57 7.01 -19.37
CA THR A 868 17.08 7.24 -20.73
C THR A 868 18.11 7.85 -21.69
N LEU A 869 19.18 8.45 -21.16
CA LEU A 869 20.26 9.04 -21.96
C LEU A 869 21.16 7.98 -22.60
N ARG A 870 21.61 8.19 -23.84
CA ARG A 870 22.71 7.38 -24.40
C ARG A 870 24.06 7.74 -23.76
N PRO A 871 25.11 6.89 -23.86
CA PRO A 871 26.47 7.30 -23.50
C PRO A 871 26.90 8.58 -24.26
N GLY A 872 27.41 9.57 -23.55
CA GLY A 872 27.72 10.92 -24.05
C GLY A 872 26.53 11.87 -24.14
N GLY A 873 25.30 11.41 -23.85
CA GLY A 873 24.11 12.25 -23.73
C GLY A 873 24.16 13.13 -22.48
N VAL A 874 23.37 14.22 -22.48
CA VAL A 874 23.39 15.23 -21.41
C VAL A 874 22.04 15.43 -20.74
N PHE A 875 22.05 15.58 -19.42
CA PHE A 875 20.92 16.04 -18.63
C PHE A 875 21.08 17.53 -18.32
N VAL A 876 20.06 18.34 -18.65
CA VAL A 876 20.05 19.80 -18.46
C VAL A 876 18.98 20.18 -17.46
N LEU A 877 19.35 20.94 -16.43
CA LEU A 877 18.42 21.43 -15.42
C LEU A 877 18.58 22.92 -15.17
N GLU A 878 17.47 23.63 -15.08
CA GLU A 878 17.40 25.04 -14.65
C GLU A 878 16.64 25.15 -13.32
N VAL A 879 17.28 25.75 -12.32
CA VAL A 879 16.65 26.01 -11.01
C VAL A 879 17.28 27.21 -10.30
N GLY A 880 16.48 27.89 -9.50
CA GLY A 880 16.90 28.95 -8.59
C GLY A 880 17.93 28.48 -7.58
N VAL A 881 18.93 29.32 -7.31
CA VAL A 881 19.88 29.11 -6.21
C VAL A 881 19.21 29.61 -4.93
N PRO A 882 19.07 28.77 -3.90
CA PRO A 882 18.61 29.24 -2.60
C PRO A 882 19.55 30.35 -2.11
N GLY A 883 19.03 31.54 -1.80
CA GLY A 883 19.83 32.59 -1.19
C GLY A 883 20.43 32.12 0.14
N VAL A 884 21.54 32.73 0.60
CA VAL A 884 22.00 32.51 1.98
C VAL A 884 20.88 33.00 2.89
N LEU A 885 20.13 32.07 3.50
CA LEU A 885 19.01 32.27 4.42
C LEU A 885 19.46 32.90 5.77
N GLY A 886 20.33 33.92 5.71
CA GLY A 886 20.91 34.63 6.85
C GLY A 886 20.61 36.13 6.90
N ALA A 887 19.89 36.70 5.91
CA ALA A 887 19.59 38.14 5.90
C ALA A 887 18.11 38.52 5.70
N ALA A 888 17.24 37.63 5.20
CA ALA A 888 15.87 38.00 4.77
C ALA A 888 14.69 37.36 5.55
N GLY A 889 14.95 36.43 6.48
CA GLY A 889 13.88 35.76 7.23
C GLY A 889 13.10 34.70 6.42
N ARG A 890 12.11 34.09 7.07
CA ARG A 890 11.25 32.98 6.60
C ARG A 890 10.47 33.29 5.31
N TYR A 891 10.18 34.56 5.04
CA TYR A 891 9.32 34.97 3.94
C TYR A 891 10.10 35.76 2.90
N ARG A 892 9.88 35.47 1.62
CA ARG A 892 10.38 36.27 0.50
C ARG A 892 9.19 36.74 -0.33
N VAL A 893 8.94 38.05 -0.33
CA VAL A 893 8.01 38.64 -1.30
C VAL A 893 8.74 38.70 -2.65
N PHE A 894 8.31 37.91 -3.62
CA PHE A 894 8.88 37.88 -4.97
C PHE A 894 8.06 38.69 -5.98
N SER A 895 6.80 39.01 -5.66
CA SER A 895 5.94 39.84 -6.49
C SER A 895 5.02 40.73 -5.64
N HIS A 896 4.86 41.99 -6.03
CA HIS A 896 3.93 42.92 -5.39
C HIS A 896 3.43 43.95 -6.42
N GLY A 897 2.18 43.81 -6.87
CA GLY A 897 1.50 44.74 -7.77
C GLY A 897 0.01 44.89 -7.40
N GLU A 898 -0.74 45.69 -8.15
CA GLU A 898 -2.17 45.96 -7.87
C GLU A 898 -3.07 44.73 -8.03
N GLU A 899 -2.71 43.81 -8.93
CA GLU A 899 -3.53 42.64 -9.29
C GLU A 899 -2.93 41.32 -8.79
N HIS A 900 -1.65 41.30 -8.36
CA HIS A 900 -0.98 40.08 -7.91
C HIS A 900 0.06 40.35 -6.81
N HIS A 901 0.08 39.48 -5.79
CA HIS A 901 1.14 39.41 -4.78
C HIS A 901 1.69 37.99 -4.67
N GLY A 902 3.01 37.86 -4.69
CA GLY A 902 3.73 36.59 -4.59
C GLY A 902 4.62 36.55 -3.37
N ILE A 903 4.44 35.55 -2.50
CA ILE A 903 5.19 35.38 -1.25
C ILE A 903 5.63 33.92 -1.10
N ASP A 904 6.93 33.67 -1.05
CA ASP A 904 7.47 32.36 -0.68
C ASP A 904 7.61 32.28 0.85
N ASP A 905 7.14 31.17 1.45
CA ASP A 905 7.33 30.78 2.86
C ASP A 905 8.31 29.61 2.93
N TYR A 906 9.56 29.86 3.33
CA TYR A 906 10.64 28.87 3.37
C TYR A 906 10.70 28.13 4.72
N ASP A 907 10.89 26.81 4.64
CA ASP A 907 11.33 25.94 5.73
C ASP A 907 12.80 25.51 5.52
N PRO A 908 13.75 26.12 6.27
CA PRO A 908 15.16 25.80 6.11
C PRO A 908 15.55 24.40 6.59
N VAL A 909 14.71 23.73 7.39
CA VAL A 909 15.00 22.42 7.97
C VAL A 909 14.69 21.30 6.98
N THR A 910 13.53 21.36 6.34
CA THR A 910 13.10 20.36 5.35
C THR A 910 13.57 20.69 3.94
N GLN A 911 14.13 21.89 3.73
CA GLN A 911 14.43 22.47 2.43
C GLN A 911 13.19 22.63 1.53
N GLU A 912 12.04 22.88 2.14
CA GLU A 912 10.78 23.09 1.43
C GLU A 912 10.41 24.58 1.46
N PHE A 913 9.57 25.02 0.53
CA PHE A 913 8.89 26.31 0.63
C PHE A 913 7.51 26.23 -0.01
N PHE A 914 6.59 27.07 0.46
CA PHE A 914 5.32 27.29 -0.22
C PHE A 914 5.37 28.61 -0.96
N SER A 915 5.11 28.60 -2.26
CA SER A 915 4.91 29.83 -3.03
C SER A 915 3.44 30.20 -3.01
N HIS A 916 3.11 31.31 -2.34
CA HIS A 916 1.76 31.83 -2.21
C HIS A 916 1.51 32.93 -3.24
N HIS A 917 0.50 32.74 -4.08
CA HIS A 917 0.04 33.70 -5.07
C HIS A 917 -1.30 34.26 -4.65
N TYR A 918 -1.44 35.58 -4.61
CA TYR A 918 -2.67 36.28 -4.30
C TYR A 918 -3.06 37.10 -5.52
N THR A 919 -4.07 36.66 -6.26
CA THR A 919 -4.56 37.35 -7.46
C THR A 919 -5.87 38.06 -7.15
N ARG A 920 -5.97 39.32 -7.53
CA ARG A 920 -7.18 40.11 -7.31
C ARG A 920 -8.30 39.63 -8.22
N THR A 921 -9.50 39.48 -7.68
CA THR A 921 -10.70 39.10 -8.41
C THR A 921 -11.50 40.34 -8.82
N THR A 922 -12.40 40.18 -9.78
CA THR A 922 -13.21 41.27 -10.36
C THR A 922 -14.13 41.97 -9.36
N ASP A 923 -14.45 41.32 -8.23
CA ASP A 923 -15.22 41.87 -7.11
C ASP A 923 -14.36 42.65 -6.09
N GLY A 924 -13.05 42.75 -6.33
CA GLY A 924 -12.09 43.45 -5.48
C GLY A 924 -11.54 42.63 -4.31
N THR A 925 -11.88 41.34 -4.19
CA THR A 925 -11.25 40.41 -3.25
C THR A 925 -9.96 39.81 -3.82
N TYR A 926 -9.24 38.97 -3.05
CA TYR A 926 -8.04 38.27 -3.53
C TYR A 926 -8.24 36.76 -3.41
N ARG A 927 -8.00 36.05 -4.51
CA ARG A 927 -7.90 34.59 -4.53
C ARG A 927 -6.47 34.20 -4.20
N ARG A 928 -6.30 33.33 -3.20
CA ARG A 928 -5.01 32.75 -2.84
C ARG A 928 -4.85 31.37 -3.48
N HIS A 929 -3.75 31.18 -4.21
CA HIS A 929 -3.23 29.89 -4.66
C HIS A 929 -1.91 29.61 -3.93
N SER A 930 -1.57 28.35 -3.64
CA SER A 930 -0.34 28.03 -2.89
C SER A 930 0.25 26.72 -3.37
N VAL A 931 1.51 26.76 -3.77
CA VAL A 931 2.21 25.63 -4.39
C VAL A 931 3.39 25.21 -3.53
N PRO A 932 3.51 23.93 -3.15
CA PRO A 932 4.68 23.44 -2.42
C PRO A 932 5.85 23.20 -3.37
N PHE A 933 7.05 23.49 -2.90
CA PHE A 933 8.30 23.21 -3.60
C PHE A 933 9.36 22.68 -2.62
N ARG A 934 10.29 21.85 -3.10
CA ARG A 934 11.56 21.57 -2.41
C ARG A 934 12.71 22.23 -3.15
N TYR A 935 13.47 23.06 -2.47
CA TYR A 935 14.66 23.69 -3.04
C TYR A 935 15.91 22.83 -2.77
N ALA A 936 16.85 22.86 -3.72
CA ALA A 936 18.11 22.11 -3.62
C ALA A 936 19.29 23.04 -3.91
N TRP A 937 20.40 22.81 -3.21
CA TRP A 937 21.63 23.55 -3.48
C TRP A 937 22.34 22.98 -4.71
N PRO A 938 23.11 23.79 -5.48
CA PRO A 938 23.85 23.29 -6.64
C PRO A 938 24.74 22.07 -6.34
N ALA A 939 25.34 22.03 -5.15
CA ALA A 939 26.17 20.90 -4.71
C ALA A 939 25.36 19.63 -4.39
N GLU A 940 24.10 19.77 -3.96
CA GLU A 940 23.19 18.65 -3.72
C GLU A 940 22.76 18.02 -5.05
N LEU A 941 22.44 18.86 -6.04
CA LEU A 941 22.13 18.42 -7.40
C LEU A 941 23.33 17.72 -8.06
N ASP A 942 24.55 18.23 -7.84
CA ASP A 942 25.78 17.57 -8.29
C ASP A 942 25.99 16.19 -7.64
N LEU A 943 25.55 16.02 -6.39
CA LEU A 943 25.58 14.72 -5.73
C LEU A 943 24.54 13.76 -6.32
N MET A 944 23.32 14.23 -6.54
CA MET A 944 22.25 13.44 -7.20
C MET A 944 22.69 12.97 -8.58
N ALA A 945 23.29 13.86 -9.39
CA ALA A 945 23.85 13.51 -10.69
C ALA A 945 24.94 12.43 -10.60
N ARG A 946 25.85 12.52 -9.62
CA ARG A 946 26.89 11.50 -9.42
C ARG A 946 26.33 10.15 -8.98
N LEU A 947 25.31 10.15 -8.12
CA LEU A 947 24.61 8.93 -7.71
C LEU A 947 23.93 8.25 -8.91
N ALA A 948 23.39 9.04 -9.84
CA ALA A 948 22.85 8.57 -11.11
C ALA A 948 23.93 8.23 -12.17
N GLY A 949 25.22 8.32 -11.84
CA GLY A 949 26.32 7.97 -12.74
C GLY A 949 26.70 9.05 -13.76
N MET A 950 26.25 10.30 -13.59
CA MET A 950 26.58 11.43 -14.46
C MET A 950 27.70 12.31 -13.88
N ARG A 951 28.38 13.07 -14.74
CA ARG A 951 29.40 14.07 -14.35
C ARG A 951 29.00 15.48 -14.76
N LEU A 952 29.25 16.48 -13.90
CA LEU A 952 29.02 17.87 -14.26
C LEU A 952 29.95 18.27 -15.40
N ARG A 953 29.38 18.74 -16.51
CA ARG A 953 30.09 19.21 -17.70
C ARG A 953 30.22 20.73 -17.67
N GLU A 954 29.09 21.44 -17.58
CA GLU A 954 29.02 22.91 -17.64
C GLU A 954 27.95 23.45 -16.67
N ARG A 955 28.14 24.68 -16.17
CA ARG A 955 27.16 25.41 -15.35
C ARG A 955 27.19 26.89 -15.70
N TRP A 956 26.01 27.46 -15.95
CA TRP A 956 25.80 28.86 -16.32
C TRP A 956 24.82 29.53 -15.37
N ALA A 957 24.84 30.87 -15.28
CA ALA A 957 23.87 31.63 -14.51
C ALA A 957 22.51 31.76 -15.21
N GLY A 958 22.47 31.60 -16.54
CA GLY A 958 21.24 31.61 -17.33
C GLY A 958 21.45 31.09 -18.76
N TRP A 959 20.38 31.15 -19.56
CA TRP A 959 20.34 30.65 -20.95
C TRP A 959 21.21 31.43 -21.95
N ASP A 960 21.80 32.55 -21.55
CA ASP A 960 22.82 33.29 -22.32
C ASP A 960 24.24 32.73 -22.13
N ARG A 961 24.38 31.64 -21.37
CA ARG A 961 25.66 31.01 -20.95
C ARG A 961 26.57 31.95 -20.16
N SER A 962 26.01 32.94 -19.48
CA SER A 962 26.75 33.79 -18.55
C SER A 962 27.42 32.96 -17.44
N PRO A 963 28.62 33.35 -16.96
CA PRO A 963 29.33 32.59 -15.94
C PRO A 963 28.53 32.47 -14.64
N PHE A 964 28.42 31.25 -14.10
CA PHE A 964 27.86 31.03 -12.77
C PHE A 964 28.82 31.52 -11.69
N THR A 965 28.35 32.41 -10.81
CA THR A 965 29.15 33.01 -9.73
C THR A 965 28.40 32.96 -8.40
N ALA A 966 29.06 33.36 -7.31
CA ALA A 966 28.40 33.48 -6.00
C ALA A 966 27.26 34.51 -5.95
N ALA A 967 27.13 35.37 -6.96
CA ALA A 967 26.04 36.34 -7.09
C ALA A 967 24.86 35.84 -7.93
N SER A 968 24.96 34.64 -8.52
CA SER A 968 23.91 34.06 -9.34
C SER A 968 22.73 33.59 -8.47
N ASP A 969 21.53 33.97 -8.86
CA ASP A 969 20.25 33.65 -8.21
C ASP A 969 19.52 32.45 -8.86
N ALA A 970 20.02 31.99 -10.00
CA ALA A 970 19.63 30.75 -10.68
C ALA A 970 20.85 30.11 -11.35
N HIS A 971 20.68 28.87 -11.81
CA HIS A 971 21.66 28.22 -12.64
C HIS A 971 21.04 27.28 -13.67
N VAL A 972 21.74 27.15 -14.80
CA VAL A 972 21.54 26.07 -15.77
C VAL A 972 22.73 25.12 -15.64
N SER A 973 22.49 23.85 -15.30
CA SER A 973 23.53 22.82 -15.18
C SER A 973 23.38 21.75 -16.23
N VAL A 974 24.51 21.35 -16.79
CA VAL A 974 24.62 20.31 -17.81
C VAL A 974 25.48 19.20 -17.23
N TRP A 975 24.89 18.03 -17.00
CA TRP A 975 25.62 16.82 -16.63
C TRP A 975 25.66 15.87 -17.82
N GLU A 976 26.77 15.17 -17.99
CA GLU A 976 26.99 14.20 -19.07
C GLU A 976 26.96 12.78 -18.50
N ARG A 977 26.27 11.86 -19.17
CA ARG A 977 26.36 10.42 -18.92
C ARG A 977 27.65 9.89 -19.58
N PRO A 978 28.67 9.44 -18.81
CA PRO A 978 29.98 9.05 -19.35
C PRO A 978 29.97 7.89 -20.34
#